data_AF-A0AAD2HU82-F1
#
_entry.id   AF-A0AAD2HU82-F1
#
_cell.length_a   1.000
_cell.length_b   1.000
_cell.length_c   1.000
_cell.angle_alpha   90.00
_cell.angle_beta   90.00
_cell.angle_gamma   90.00
#
_symmetry.space_group_name_H-M   'P 1'
#
loop_
_entity.id
_entity.type
_entity.pdbx_description
1 polymer ?
#
loop_
_entity_poly.entity_id
_entity_poly.type
_entity_poly.pdbx_seq_one_letter_code
_entity_poly.pdbx_strand_id
1 'polypeptide(L)'
;MEIPIWDKTDELRWTLPPELRNLTIRRSGHGRIYGTDHGGRDLFETTMADEKNSLPLPMAPIPAPKPKPKNRRVRNAMLSIVTLSCLALLVVSHSGLFSKYVRKASAKTFKLSARPQTGCHQADVLSPKRDAELLETISDLLMSENFQSNVIDRLAGAIRIPTVVEDDMTMLDGDRRWDVFQDLQDYLDVTYPLMHDRLDVRTVNRYARLYTWEGSNEELAPILLTAHQDVVPVESETLSVVGEYMYGRGAADDKSRLTAVMTTLETMIENGFEPARTIVLSLGFDEELSGAQGSRALAAELEEFYGYDTPFAFVLEEGGGFSGNSRDGIFALPAVAEKGYLDLEVEVRSPGGHSSRPPAHTTIGMLGSVIVKYEDNPFSLNLDRDSVPYQMLQCRAKYSPTIPWKLKQFIDMSQYSDYALAQVEDIIFKDETWRHLIGTTQAVDIIQGGVKSNSLPEQAVALVNHRISTSSSVAETMARDTALLHSIAHEFNLNFTAFGRQIIAAPGSDRGTLRLEAVEGGELEPAPRSPISGRGSEAYQILSGSIKAAFNGYRGLDDPNAVIVSPGLHTENTGSRYYHDLSRNIFRYNHKNLMGDQLPSGSHTVNEVIRTESLLEMIHFFTTLILNADESTEIYAAYLLSSHTMASEKSALPLPTGTAPAPSSGSRRRSALLVAVTLACVAFSFFSHADKITSRVSVVAGESLGLHRYEASCAQAGVVTPKRGAPLLDAVGDLLATDAFQSKIITWLSEAVQVPTEVYDGMPPPGQDPRWEVFGPFHDYLLSAFPLVHETLALTKVNTYGLLYQWAGSDSSLKPILFAAHQDVVPVEPLTYDDWTHPPFSGHYDGKYIWGRGSSDDKSGLISIMATIETMIAQGFKPARTIVIAFGFDEEASGRQGAGALGEAMEKIYGKDLPFAFVVDEGGGFGGDAEQGVFAMPAVAEKGYLDVQLELNSPGGHSSIPPVHTTIGMLAALIVKYEENPYPATLDRDSVPYQTLQCMTEYSPSYTEDFKKLVRRSRHSDRALKEVEAIVLAQPVQRALIGTTQAVDIIHGGVKSNALPEQAVALVNHRISTSSSVGETMAHDTALLQGLAEEFNLTYTAFGKLISAANAPAYGTLTLKDAHGTALEPAPRSPLSGPGSEAYQILSGSIKATFNAHRGLDDPNAIIVAPGMSTGNTDTRYYWNLSHSIFRYNHNNAMGKREILGGAHTVNEAVLAESLFEMVRFFTTLILNADESTVI
;
A
#
# COMPACT_ATOMS: atom_id res chain seq x y z
N MET A 1 -19.68 -13.26 -16.11
CA MET A 1 -20.92 -12.66 -16.68
C MET A 1 -20.62 -11.19 -16.84
N GLU A 2 -20.60 -10.69 -18.07
CA GLU A 2 -20.28 -9.28 -18.37
C GLU A 2 -21.57 -8.43 -18.37
N ILE A 3 -21.45 -7.20 -17.89
CA ILE A 3 -22.51 -6.19 -17.76
C ILE A 3 -22.68 -5.47 -19.11
N PRO A 4 -23.90 -5.16 -19.60
CA PRO A 4 -24.09 -4.60 -20.93
C PRO A 4 -23.83 -3.08 -20.99
N ILE A 5 -23.21 -2.64 -22.10
CA ILE A 5 -23.07 -1.23 -22.49
C ILE A 5 -24.12 -0.92 -23.58
N TRP A 6 -24.77 0.24 -23.47
CA TRP A 6 -25.74 0.75 -24.44
C TRP A 6 -25.05 1.67 -25.46
N ASP A 7 -25.40 1.56 -26.75
CA ASP A 7 -25.01 2.54 -27.77
C ASP A 7 -26.17 3.48 -28.16
N LYS A 8 -25.82 4.60 -28.81
CA LYS A 8 -26.69 5.71 -29.23
C LYS A 8 -27.87 5.36 -30.16
N THR A 9 -28.08 4.10 -30.53
CA THR A 9 -29.25 3.66 -31.32
C THR A 9 -30.31 2.89 -30.52
N ASP A 10 -30.22 2.81 -29.18
CA ASP A 10 -31.15 2.07 -28.31
C ASP A 10 -31.29 0.56 -28.67
N GLU A 11 -30.29 -0.01 -29.36
CA GLU A 11 -30.23 -1.45 -29.66
C GLU A 11 -29.17 -2.16 -28.80
N LEU A 12 -29.64 -3.12 -28.00
CA LEU A 12 -28.81 -3.97 -27.14
C LEU A 12 -28.21 -5.13 -27.97
N ARG A 13 -26.92 -5.10 -28.32
CA ARG A 13 -26.26 -6.22 -28.99
C ARG A 13 -25.50 -7.11 -28.02
N TRP A 14 -25.93 -8.37 -27.91
CA TRP A 14 -25.22 -9.42 -27.20
C TRP A 14 -24.41 -10.31 -28.16
N THR A 15 -23.22 -10.75 -27.75
CA THR A 15 -22.62 -12.00 -28.26
C THR A 15 -23.15 -13.19 -27.46
N LEU A 16 -24.34 -13.68 -27.80
CA LEU A 16 -24.90 -14.91 -27.22
C LEU A 16 -24.51 -16.17 -28.04
N PRO A 17 -24.47 -17.36 -27.39
CA PRO A 17 -24.30 -18.65 -28.06
C PRO A 17 -25.36 -18.86 -29.17
N PRO A 18 -25.07 -19.70 -30.19
CA PRO A 18 -25.92 -19.84 -31.38
C PRO A 18 -27.39 -20.20 -31.10
N GLU A 19 -27.68 -20.79 -29.94
CA GLU A 19 -29.02 -21.28 -29.57
C GLU A 19 -30.03 -20.18 -29.19
N LEU A 20 -29.58 -18.95 -28.87
CA LEU A 20 -30.45 -17.88 -28.31
C LEU A 20 -30.66 -16.68 -29.24
N ARG A 21 -30.20 -16.74 -30.51
CA ARG A 21 -30.21 -15.61 -31.45
C ARG A 21 -31.59 -15.18 -32.00
N ASN A 22 -32.67 -15.89 -31.68
CA ASN A 22 -33.98 -15.74 -32.37
C ASN A 22 -35.16 -15.32 -31.45
N LEU A 23 -34.91 -14.59 -30.36
CA LEU A 23 -35.94 -14.09 -29.44
C LEU A 23 -36.30 -12.62 -29.70
N THR A 24 -37.59 -12.29 -29.74
CA THR A 24 -38.06 -10.89 -29.81
C THR A 24 -38.66 -10.48 -28.47
N ILE A 25 -38.12 -9.42 -27.85
CA ILE A 25 -38.58 -8.88 -26.57
C ILE A 25 -39.31 -7.56 -26.80
N ARG A 26 -40.50 -7.40 -26.22
CA ARG A 26 -41.31 -6.17 -26.33
C ARG A 26 -41.81 -5.71 -24.96
N ARG A 27 -41.79 -4.39 -24.75
CA ARG A 27 -42.34 -3.72 -23.56
C ARG A 27 -43.69 -3.09 -23.90
N SER A 28 -44.73 -3.39 -23.13
CA SER A 28 -46.01 -2.69 -23.28
C SER A 28 -46.02 -1.40 -22.45
N GLY A 29 -46.86 -0.43 -22.84
CA GLY A 29 -46.96 0.89 -22.20
C GLY A 29 -47.41 0.90 -20.72
N HIS A 30 -47.55 -0.27 -20.09
CA HIS A 30 -47.90 -0.45 -18.68
C HIS A 30 -46.84 -1.24 -17.89
N GLY A 31 -45.59 -1.29 -18.37
CA GLY A 31 -44.44 -1.80 -17.60
C GLY A 31 -44.32 -3.33 -17.55
N ARG A 32 -45.00 -4.05 -18.44
CA ARG A 32 -44.87 -5.51 -18.63
C ARG A 32 -43.91 -5.83 -19.76
N ILE A 33 -43.06 -6.83 -19.56
CA ILE A 33 -42.10 -7.33 -20.57
C ILE A 33 -42.52 -8.73 -21.00
N TYR A 34 -42.56 -8.95 -22.32
CA TYR A 34 -42.91 -10.22 -22.96
C TYR A 34 -41.73 -10.72 -23.81
N GLY A 35 -41.43 -12.02 -23.72
CA GLY A 35 -40.52 -12.71 -24.64
C GLY A 35 -41.30 -13.64 -25.57
N THR A 36 -41.17 -13.48 -26.89
CA THR A 36 -41.88 -14.30 -27.90
C THR A 36 -40.92 -15.04 -28.83
N ASP A 37 -41.27 -16.29 -29.18
CA ASP A 37 -40.60 -17.01 -30.27
C ASP A 37 -41.08 -16.54 -31.66
N HIS A 38 -40.37 -16.93 -32.72
CA HIS A 38 -40.70 -16.53 -34.10
C HIS A 38 -42.07 -17.04 -34.60
N GLY A 39 -42.71 -17.97 -33.87
CA GLY A 39 -44.06 -18.49 -34.11
C GLY A 39 -45.16 -17.76 -33.35
N GLY A 40 -44.81 -16.70 -32.60
CA GLY A 40 -45.77 -15.87 -31.85
C GLY A 40 -46.24 -16.51 -30.54
N ARG A 41 -45.51 -17.47 -29.98
CA ARG A 41 -45.82 -18.04 -28.65
C ARG A 41 -45.06 -17.28 -27.57
N ASP A 42 -45.79 -16.85 -26.54
CA ASP A 42 -45.24 -16.21 -25.34
C ASP A 42 -44.47 -17.23 -24.51
N LEU A 43 -43.20 -16.93 -24.21
CA LEU A 43 -42.31 -17.77 -23.41
C LEU A 43 -42.24 -17.32 -21.94
N PHE A 44 -42.42 -16.02 -21.66
CA PHE A 44 -42.53 -15.48 -20.30
C PHE A 44 -43.16 -14.07 -20.26
N GLU A 45 -43.78 -13.73 -19.12
CA GLU A 45 -44.32 -12.40 -18.77
C GLU A 45 -43.82 -12.01 -17.37
N THR A 46 -43.27 -10.79 -17.20
CA THR A 46 -42.87 -10.26 -15.88
C THR A 46 -43.19 -8.77 -15.71
N THR A 47 -43.34 -8.33 -14.45
CA THR A 47 -43.62 -6.93 -14.04
C THR A 47 -42.53 -6.44 -13.09
N MET A 48 -42.08 -5.18 -13.25
CA MET A 48 -41.28 -4.51 -12.20
C MET A 48 -42.20 -4.09 -11.05
N ALA A 49 -41.81 -4.38 -9.81
CA ALA A 49 -42.58 -4.07 -8.61
C ALA A 49 -42.04 -2.83 -7.89
N ASP A 50 -42.95 -1.97 -7.43
CA ASP A 50 -42.71 -0.82 -6.54
C ASP A 50 -43.77 -0.77 -5.42
N GLU A 51 -43.41 -0.17 -4.28
CA GLU A 51 -44.01 -0.30 -2.92
C GLU A 51 -45.41 0.35 -2.64
N LYS A 52 -46.20 -0.27 -1.74
CA LYS A 52 -47.09 0.27 -0.64
C LYS A 52 -48.55 -0.29 -0.49
N ASN A 53 -48.80 -0.83 0.74
CA ASN A 53 -50.00 -0.83 1.61
C ASN A 53 -51.27 -1.76 1.50
N SER A 54 -51.35 -2.69 2.49
CA SER A 54 -52.40 -2.93 3.56
C SER A 54 -53.68 -3.82 3.43
N LEU A 55 -53.67 -4.96 4.19
CA LEU A 55 -54.65 -5.61 5.14
C LEU A 55 -56.04 -6.20 4.68
N PRO A 56 -56.79 -7.10 5.42
CA PRO A 56 -56.71 -7.60 6.85
C PRO A 56 -57.06 -9.11 7.22
N LEU A 57 -56.55 -9.60 8.39
CA LEU A 57 -57.09 -10.45 9.54
C LEU A 57 -57.81 -11.84 9.38
N PRO A 58 -57.86 -12.77 10.41
CA PRO A 58 -57.95 -12.57 11.88
C PRO A 58 -57.18 -13.49 12.90
N MET A 59 -57.27 -13.09 14.19
CA MET A 59 -56.67 -13.55 15.49
C MET A 59 -57.19 -14.92 16.04
N ALA A 60 -56.59 -15.64 17.03
CA ALA A 60 -56.20 -15.33 18.45
C ALA A 60 -55.54 -16.59 19.15
N PRO A 61 -55.21 -16.68 20.48
CA PRO A 61 -54.57 -15.78 21.48
C PRO A 61 -53.42 -16.40 22.38
N ILE A 62 -52.44 -15.57 22.82
CA ILE A 62 -51.83 -15.31 24.19
C ILE A 62 -51.54 -16.50 25.17
N PRO A 63 -50.35 -16.63 25.85
CA PRO A 63 -49.87 -15.65 26.84
C PRO A 63 -48.35 -15.36 27.01
N ALA A 64 -48.12 -14.17 27.59
CA ALA A 64 -46.84 -13.58 27.99
C ALA A 64 -46.20 -14.19 29.25
N PRO A 65 -44.93 -13.82 29.54
CA PRO A 65 -44.54 -13.51 30.91
C PRO A 65 -43.85 -12.14 31.10
N LYS A 66 -44.05 -11.63 32.31
CA LYS A 66 -43.69 -10.32 32.89
C LYS A 66 -42.26 -10.26 33.49
N PRO A 67 -41.78 -9.07 33.91
CA PRO A 67 -40.38 -8.79 34.20
C PRO A 67 -39.95 -8.86 35.69
N LYS A 68 -38.62 -8.98 35.87
CA LYS A 68 -37.76 -8.77 37.07
C LYS A 68 -37.97 -9.67 38.29
N PRO A 69 -36.87 -9.90 39.05
CA PRO A 69 -36.89 -9.40 40.42
C PRO A 69 -35.61 -8.67 40.87
N LYS A 70 -35.81 -7.79 41.86
CA LYS A 70 -34.79 -7.09 42.65
C LYS A 70 -34.33 -7.95 43.84
N ASN A 71 -33.19 -7.51 44.41
CA ASN A 71 -32.75 -7.55 45.83
C ASN A 71 -31.80 -8.69 46.26
N ARG A 72 -30.62 -8.29 46.77
CA ARG A 72 -30.35 -8.37 48.21
C ARG A 72 -29.25 -7.41 48.68
N ARG A 73 -29.59 -6.68 49.75
CA ARG A 73 -28.71 -5.91 50.64
C ARG A 73 -27.81 -6.86 51.44
N VAL A 74 -26.58 -6.43 51.71
CA VAL A 74 -25.89 -6.71 52.99
C VAL A 74 -25.48 -5.36 53.58
N ARG A 75 -25.73 -5.23 54.88
CA ARG A 75 -25.61 -4.03 55.73
C ARG A 75 -24.72 -4.45 56.91
N ASN A 76 -23.76 -3.60 57.31
CA ASN A 76 -23.25 -3.30 58.68
C ASN A 76 -21.84 -2.69 58.55
N ALA A 77 -21.66 -1.39 58.82
CA ALA A 77 -21.38 -0.72 60.12
C ALA A 77 -19.85 -0.59 60.32
N MET A 78 -19.23 0.58 60.57
CA MET A 78 -19.43 1.50 61.70
C MET A 78 -18.63 2.83 61.53
N LEU A 79 -19.16 3.91 62.14
CA LEU A 79 -18.52 5.13 62.71
C LEU A 79 -17.80 6.15 61.78
N SER A 80 -17.84 7.47 61.97
CA SER A 80 -18.61 8.41 62.79
C SER A 80 -18.05 9.85 62.58
N ILE A 81 -18.85 10.86 62.95
CA ILE A 81 -18.48 12.25 63.35
C ILE A 81 -18.35 13.29 62.21
N VAL A 82 -19.39 14.11 61.91
CA VAL A 82 -19.82 15.42 62.54
C VAL A 82 -19.42 16.54 61.57
N THR A 83 -20.21 17.54 61.17
CA THR A 83 -21.59 17.98 61.35
C THR A 83 -21.79 19.17 60.40
N LEU A 84 -22.98 19.25 59.76
CA LEU A 84 -23.89 20.40 59.61
C LEU A 84 -23.29 21.77 59.19
N SER A 85 -23.88 22.59 58.30
CA SER A 85 -25.23 22.73 57.72
C SER A 85 -25.28 24.17 57.15
N CYS A 86 -26.22 24.69 56.36
CA CYS A 86 -27.51 24.33 55.76
C CYS A 86 -27.86 25.52 54.81
N LEU A 87 -28.42 25.31 53.61
CA LEU A 87 -29.85 25.47 53.23
C LEU A 87 -30.40 26.92 53.36
N ALA A 88 -31.27 27.49 52.49
CA ALA A 88 -32.08 26.99 51.38
C ALA A 88 -32.84 28.15 50.65
N LEU A 89 -33.32 27.85 49.42
CA LEU A 89 -34.66 28.11 48.83
C LEU A 89 -35.20 29.53 48.46
N LEU A 90 -35.38 29.73 47.14
CA LEU A 90 -36.64 29.89 46.35
C LEU A 90 -37.69 31.03 46.59
N VAL A 91 -38.02 31.71 45.46
CA VAL A 91 -39.24 32.46 45.00
C VAL A 91 -39.60 33.86 45.58
N VAL A 92 -39.73 34.85 44.67
CA VAL A 92 -40.90 35.74 44.39
C VAL A 92 -40.45 37.11 43.83
N SER A 93 -41.26 37.56 42.86
CA SER A 93 -41.29 38.70 41.95
C SER A 93 -41.14 40.14 42.47
N HIS A 94 -40.75 41.01 41.51
CA HIS A 94 -41.15 42.42 41.27
C HIS A 94 -40.66 43.52 42.24
N SER A 95 -39.82 44.42 41.71
CA SER A 95 -40.17 45.82 41.39
C SER A 95 -38.89 46.66 41.21
N GLY A 96 -38.87 47.48 40.16
CA GLY A 96 -37.75 48.37 39.86
C GLY A 96 -37.73 49.57 40.78
N LEU A 97 -36.52 50.03 41.12
CA LEU A 97 -36.15 51.42 41.42
C LEU A 97 -34.70 51.40 41.92
N PHE A 98 -33.71 51.58 41.04
CA PHE A 98 -32.48 52.30 41.38
C PHE A 98 -31.75 52.74 40.10
N SER A 99 -32.47 53.52 39.27
CA SER A 99 -31.87 54.48 38.36
C SER A 99 -31.72 55.81 39.11
N LYS A 100 -30.55 56.03 39.71
CA LYS A 100 -29.94 57.33 40.12
C LYS A 100 -28.80 56.99 41.08
N TYR A 101 -27.59 57.51 40.82
CA TYR A 101 -26.28 57.04 41.34
C TYR A 101 -25.81 55.80 40.58
N VAL A 102 -25.15 55.88 39.43
CA VAL A 102 -23.79 56.44 39.26
C VAL A 102 -23.66 57.06 37.85
N ARG A 103 -23.82 58.37 37.76
CA ARG A 103 -23.15 59.22 36.75
C ARG A 103 -22.27 60.18 37.54
N LYS A 104 -21.01 60.32 37.11
CA LYS A 104 -19.92 61.16 37.66
C LYS A 104 -19.06 60.55 38.77
N ALA A 105 -18.13 59.68 38.35
CA ALA A 105 -16.74 59.80 38.78
C ALA A 105 -15.89 59.74 37.50
N SER A 106 -15.27 60.88 37.17
CA SER A 106 -14.52 61.12 35.93
C SER A 106 -13.04 60.81 36.12
N ALA A 107 -12.41 60.39 35.02
CA ALA A 107 -11.00 60.57 34.69
C ALA A 107 -9.96 59.77 35.48
N LYS A 108 -9.66 58.55 34.98
CA LYS A 108 -8.27 58.14 34.74
C LYS A 108 -8.19 57.52 33.34
N THR A 109 -7.52 58.27 32.48
CA THR A 109 -7.20 57.95 31.09
C THR A 109 -6.30 56.71 31.05
N PHE A 110 -6.89 55.52 30.88
CA PHE A 110 -6.15 54.39 30.32
C PHE A 110 -6.02 54.67 28.83
N LYS A 111 -4.79 54.92 28.36
CA LYS A 111 -4.48 54.91 26.93
C LYS A 111 -4.79 53.50 26.42
N LEU A 112 -5.92 53.36 25.72
CA LEU A 112 -6.09 52.28 24.75
C LEU A 112 -4.99 52.48 23.70
N SER A 113 -4.03 51.55 23.66
CA SER A 113 -3.27 51.34 22.43
C SER A 113 -4.27 51.02 21.32
N ALA A 114 -4.03 51.55 20.12
CA ALA A 114 -4.86 51.33 18.96
C ALA A 114 -5.14 49.83 18.77
N ARG A 115 -6.42 49.50 18.68
CA ARG A 115 -6.92 48.12 18.50
C ARG A 115 -6.66 47.67 17.05
N PRO A 116 -6.28 46.41 16.79
CA PRO A 116 -6.52 45.83 15.48
C PRO A 116 -8.05 45.68 15.30
N GLN A 117 -8.58 46.16 14.17
CA GLN A 117 -10.00 46.03 13.82
C GLN A 117 -10.26 44.60 13.33
N THR A 118 -10.55 43.65 14.23
CA THR A 118 -10.84 42.24 13.91
C THR A 118 -12.34 41.95 13.88
N GLY A 119 -13.09 42.68 13.04
CA GLY A 119 -14.52 42.44 12.81
C GLY A 119 -14.79 42.01 11.38
N CYS A 120 -15.88 41.27 11.15
CA CYS A 120 -16.38 41.00 9.80
C CYS A 120 -16.90 42.30 9.17
N HIS A 121 -16.07 42.96 8.36
CA HIS A 121 -16.38 44.15 7.58
C HIS A 121 -16.79 43.74 6.17
N GLN A 122 -17.88 44.34 5.67
CA GLN A 122 -18.38 44.09 4.32
C GLN A 122 -17.97 45.24 3.41
N ALA A 123 -17.43 44.92 2.24
CA ALA A 123 -17.19 45.89 1.19
C ALA A 123 -18.51 46.44 0.64
N ASP A 124 -18.45 47.67 0.14
CA ASP A 124 -19.54 48.23 -0.66
C ASP A 124 -19.65 47.45 -1.99
N VAL A 125 -20.87 47.37 -2.52
CA VAL A 125 -21.09 46.76 -3.84
C VAL A 125 -20.46 47.67 -4.89
N LEU A 126 -19.58 47.11 -5.73
CA LEU A 126 -18.90 47.87 -6.78
C LEU A 126 -19.53 47.57 -8.14
N SER A 127 -20.01 48.59 -8.82
CA SER A 127 -20.46 48.46 -10.21
C SER A 127 -19.62 49.37 -11.10
N PRO A 128 -19.20 48.90 -12.28
CA PRO A 128 -18.43 49.72 -13.20
C PRO A 128 -19.28 50.91 -13.64
N LYS A 129 -18.68 52.11 -13.65
CA LYS A 129 -19.35 53.37 -14.01
C LYS A 129 -19.08 53.75 -15.46
N ARG A 130 -17.86 53.50 -15.95
CA ARG A 130 -17.42 53.82 -17.31
C ARG A 130 -18.02 52.83 -18.30
N ASP A 131 -18.00 51.54 -17.95
CA ASP A 131 -18.36 50.45 -18.86
C ASP A 131 -19.61 49.68 -18.40
N ALA A 132 -20.56 50.37 -17.77
CA ALA A 132 -21.80 49.78 -17.27
C ALA A 132 -22.65 49.14 -18.40
N GLU A 133 -22.74 49.79 -19.56
CA GLU A 133 -23.49 49.30 -20.73
C GLU A 133 -22.87 48.02 -21.32
N LEU A 134 -21.54 47.89 -21.24
CA LEU A 134 -20.83 46.68 -21.65
C LEU A 134 -21.16 45.50 -20.73
N LEU A 135 -21.16 45.72 -19.41
CA LEU A 135 -21.54 44.70 -18.45
C LEU A 135 -22.99 44.22 -18.66
N GLU A 136 -23.93 45.13 -18.94
CA GLU A 136 -25.32 44.78 -19.27
C GLU A 136 -25.39 43.95 -20.57
N THR A 137 -24.66 44.36 -21.60
CA THR A 137 -24.60 43.63 -22.89
C THR A 137 -24.07 42.20 -22.71
N ILE A 138 -23.01 42.02 -21.94
CA ILE A 138 -22.44 40.70 -21.67
C ILE A 138 -23.40 39.86 -20.81
N SER A 139 -24.08 40.45 -19.83
CA SER A 139 -25.11 39.77 -19.04
C SER A 139 -26.27 39.25 -19.90
N ASP A 140 -26.72 40.02 -20.88
CA ASP A 140 -27.74 39.57 -21.84
C ASP A 140 -27.24 38.43 -22.73
N LEU A 141 -25.96 38.47 -23.15
CA LEU A 141 -25.34 37.38 -23.91
C LEU A 141 -25.29 36.07 -23.12
N LEU A 142 -25.02 36.12 -21.81
CA LEU A 142 -24.98 34.93 -20.96
C LEU A 142 -26.34 34.21 -20.87
N MET A 143 -27.44 34.91 -21.14
CA MET A 143 -28.79 34.35 -21.19
C MET A 143 -29.14 33.73 -22.56
N SER A 144 -28.26 33.87 -23.56
CA SER A 144 -28.45 33.30 -24.91
C SER A 144 -28.09 31.82 -24.96
N GLU A 145 -29.03 30.98 -25.40
CA GLU A 145 -28.79 29.53 -25.58
C GLU A 145 -27.56 29.23 -26.47
N ASN A 146 -27.34 30.03 -27.52
CA ASN A 146 -26.20 29.86 -28.41
C ASN A 146 -24.86 30.14 -27.70
N PHE A 147 -24.83 31.15 -26.84
CA PHE A 147 -23.63 31.48 -26.07
C PHE A 147 -23.35 30.39 -25.04
N GLN A 148 -24.38 29.95 -24.32
CA GLN A 148 -24.27 28.87 -23.33
C GLN A 148 -23.78 27.56 -23.96
N SER A 149 -24.32 27.19 -25.13
CA SER A 149 -23.85 26.01 -25.86
C SER A 149 -22.38 26.12 -26.25
N ASN A 150 -21.95 27.28 -26.74
CA ASN A 150 -20.55 27.52 -27.12
C ASN A 150 -19.61 27.39 -25.90
N VAL A 151 -19.96 27.98 -24.75
CA VAL A 151 -19.19 27.84 -23.51
C VAL A 151 -19.03 26.37 -23.10
N ILE A 152 -20.10 25.58 -23.18
CA ILE A 152 -20.08 24.14 -22.85
C ILE A 152 -19.20 23.38 -23.85
N ASP A 153 -19.33 23.66 -25.14
CA ASP A 153 -18.54 23.00 -26.18
C ASP A 153 -17.04 23.32 -26.05
N ARG A 154 -16.70 24.56 -25.67
CA ARG A 154 -15.31 25.00 -25.40
C ARG A 154 -14.68 24.19 -24.27
N LEU A 155 -15.38 24.03 -23.15
CA LEU A 155 -14.92 23.20 -22.05
C LEU A 155 -14.86 21.71 -22.45
N ALA A 156 -15.86 21.23 -23.19
CA ALA A 156 -15.90 19.83 -23.63
C ALA A 156 -14.72 19.46 -24.52
N GLY A 157 -14.30 20.37 -25.40
CA GLY A 157 -13.11 20.17 -26.22
C GLY A 157 -11.83 20.15 -25.38
N ALA A 158 -11.69 21.06 -24.40
CA ALA A 158 -10.52 21.09 -23.52
C ALA A 158 -10.40 19.83 -22.63
N ILE A 159 -11.52 19.32 -22.10
CA ILE A 159 -11.54 18.09 -21.28
C ILE A 159 -11.17 16.86 -22.10
N ARG A 160 -11.53 16.81 -23.40
CA ARG A 160 -11.18 15.69 -24.29
C ARG A 160 -9.69 15.56 -24.59
N ILE A 161 -8.87 16.56 -24.24
CA ILE A 161 -7.43 16.54 -24.43
C ILE A 161 -6.79 16.17 -23.08
N PRO A 162 -6.31 14.94 -22.86
CA PRO A 162 -5.92 14.45 -21.55
C PRO A 162 -4.50 14.90 -21.19
N THR A 163 -4.36 16.16 -20.78
CA THR A 163 -3.14 16.78 -20.23
C THR A 163 -2.80 16.25 -18.83
N VAL A 164 -2.62 14.93 -18.72
CA VAL A 164 -2.36 14.23 -17.46
C VAL A 164 -0.88 14.34 -17.07
N VAL A 165 -0.60 14.61 -15.80
CA VAL A 165 0.76 14.63 -15.24
C VAL A 165 0.95 13.61 -14.12
N GLU A 166 1.99 12.81 -14.23
CA GLU A 166 2.40 11.75 -13.29
C GLU A 166 3.67 12.16 -12.53
N ASP A 167 3.89 11.62 -11.32
CA ASP A 167 4.98 12.04 -10.43
C ASP A 167 6.40 11.78 -11.02
N ASP A 168 6.53 10.84 -11.97
CA ASP A 168 7.79 10.53 -12.65
C ASP A 168 8.07 11.46 -13.85
N MET A 169 7.09 12.27 -14.26
CA MET A 169 7.24 13.25 -15.35
C MET A 169 8.02 14.48 -14.88
N THR A 170 9.32 14.33 -14.69
CA THR A 170 10.20 15.42 -14.20
C THR A 170 11.00 16.10 -15.30
N MET A 171 11.14 15.47 -16.46
CA MET A 171 11.94 15.97 -17.59
C MET A 171 11.06 16.26 -18.80
N LEU A 172 11.12 17.49 -19.33
CA LEU A 172 10.42 17.88 -20.56
C LEU A 172 11.02 17.26 -21.82
N ASP A 173 12.32 17.00 -21.82
CA ASP A 173 13.05 16.48 -22.97
C ASP A 173 13.09 14.95 -22.97
N GLY A 174 12.58 14.34 -24.04
CA GLY A 174 12.62 12.89 -24.26
C GLY A 174 11.39 12.13 -23.75
N ASP A 175 10.51 12.77 -22.97
CA ASP A 175 9.24 12.19 -22.55
C ASP A 175 8.08 12.69 -23.43
N ARG A 176 7.48 11.77 -24.19
CA ARG A 176 6.38 12.06 -25.11
C ARG A 176 5.04 12.29 -24.42
N ARG A 177 4.92 11.95 -23.13
CA ARG A 177 3.69 12.21 -22.36
C ARG A 177 3.37 13.70 -22.28
N TRP A 178 4.38 14.57 -22.40
CA TRP A 178 4.18 16.02 -22.48
C TRP A 178 3.61 16.53 -23.81
N ASP A 179 3.64 15.74 -24.89
CA ASP A 179 3.25 16.21 -26.22
C ASP A 179 1.77 16.62 -26.30
N VAL A 180 0.91 16.02 -25.47
CA VAL A 180 -0.54 16.35 -25.39
C VAL A 180 -0.82 17.78 -24.92
N PHE A 181 0.14 18.44 -24.26
CA PHE A 181 0.02 19.85 -23.91
C PHE A 181 0.10 20.75 -25.13
N GLN A 182 0.84 20.33 -26.16
CA GLN A 182 0.79 21.03 -27.45
C GLN A 182 -0.59 20.90 -28.10
N ASP A 183 -1.23 19.73 -28.02
CA ASP A 183 -2.59 19.53 -28.54
C ASP A 183 -3.60 20.48 -27.87
N LEU A 184 -3.47 20.71 -26.56
CA LEU A 184 -4.31 21.66 -25.84
C LEU A 184 -4.05 23.09 -26.31
N GLN A 185 -2.79 23.48 -26.49
CA GLN A 185 -2.45 24.81 -27.01
C GLN A 185 -3.02 25.03 -28.42
N ASP A 186 -2.84 24.06 -29.32
CA ASP A 186 -3.36 24.13 -30.68
C ASP A 186 -4.90 24.25 -30.67
N TYR A 187 -5.57 23.56 -29.75
CA TYR A 187 -7.00 23.70 -29.52
C TYR A 187 -7.38 25.11 -29.06
N LEU A 188 -6.63 25.71 -28.13
CA LEU A 188 -6.88 27.08 -27.65
C LEU A 188 -6.65 28.12 -28.75
N ASP A 189 -5.61 27.96 -29.57
CA ASP A 189 -5.31 28.84 -30.72
C ASP A 189 -6.49 28.90 -31.71
N VAL A 190 -7.11 27.74 -31.99
CA VAL A 190 -8.27 27.65 -32.90
C VAL A 190 -9.56 28.12 -32.25
N THR A 191 -9.73 27.88 -30.95
CA THR A 191 -10.98 28.13 -30.22
C THR A 191 -11.16 29.59 -29.84
N TYR A 192 -10.06 30.30 -29.58
CA TYR A 192 -10.01 31.71 -29.17
C TYR A 192 -9.22 32.59 -30.15
N PRO A 193 -9.59 32.63 -31.45
CA PRO A 193 -8.78 33.27 -32.48
C PRO A 193 -8.62 34.79 -32.27
N LEU A 194 -9.62 35.45 -31.67
CA LEU A 194 -9.54 36.90 -31.43
C LEU A 194 -8.56 37.25 -30.32
N MET A 195 -8.41 36.39 -29.30
CA MET A 195 -7.38 36.59 -28.29
C MET A 195 -5.99 36.48 -28.90
N HIS A 196 -5.75 35.48 -29.75
CA HIS A 196 -4.46 35.26 -30.39
C HIS A 196 -4.10 36.32 -31.45
N ASP A 197 -5.10 37.02 -31.99
CA ASP A 197 -4.90 38.16 -32.89
C ASP A 197 -4.63 39.49 -32.13
N ARG A 198 -5.23 39.66 -30.94
CA ARG A 198 -5.27 40.96 -30.24
C ARG A 198 -4.36 41.08 -29.01
N LEU A 199 -3.93 39.98 -28.42
CA LEU A 199 -3.12 39.95 -27.19
C LEU A 199 -1.68 39.56 -27.52
N ASP A 200 -0.71 39.99 -26.72
CA ASP A 200 0.65 39.45 -26.78
C ASP A 200 0.65 38.06 -26.15
N VAL A 201 0.86 37.02 -26.96
CA VAL A 201 0.87 35.62 -26.51
C VAL A 201 2.29 35.10 -26.52
N ARG A 202 2.78 34.67 -25.37
CA ARG A 202 4.11 34.06 -25.22
C ARG A 202 4.01 32.63 -24.72
N THR A 203 4.82 31.77 -25.30
CA THR A 203 5.05 30.42 -24.79
C THR A 203 6.28 30.44 -23.90
N VAL A 204 6.09 30.11 -22.63
CA VAL A 204 7.15 30.06 -21.61
C VAL A 204 7.42 28.60 -21.28
N ASN A 205 8.69 28.22 -21.19
CA ASN A 205 9.12 26.85 -20.86
C ASN A 205 8.36 25.76 -21.66
N ARG A 206 8.23 25.97 -22.98
CA ARG A 206 7.61 25.07 -23.98
C ARG A 206 6.08 24.93 -23.91
N TYR A 207 5.49 24.75 -22.73
CA TYR A 207 4.06 24.45 -22.60
C TYR A 207 3.25 25.48 -21.79
N ALA A 208 3.90 26.38 -21.04
CA ALA A 208 3.19 27.44 -20.32
C ALA A 208 2.82 28.57 -21.29
N ARG A 209 1.69 29.25 -21.05
CA ARG A 209 1.24 30.36 -21.88
C ARG A 209 1.00 31.62 -21.06
N LEU A 210 1.45 32.75 -21.60
CA LEU A 210 1.19 34.08 -21.07
C LEU A 210 0.43 34.89 -22.11
N TYR A 211 -0.73 35.44 -21.73
CA TYR A 211 -1.51 36.34 -22.56
C TYR A 211 -1.52 37.72 -21.90
N THR A 212 -0.99 38.72 -22.60
CA THR A 212 -0.93 40.10 -22.11
C THR A 212 -1.83 40.98 -22.96
N TRP A 213 -2.84 41.56 -22.33
CA TRP A 213 -3.67 42.60 -22.92
C TRP A 213 -3.20 43.96 -22.41
N GLU A 214 -2.46 44.67 -23.26
CA GLU A 214 -1.85 45.94 -22.88
C GLU A 214 -2.87 47.04 -22.60
N GLY A 215 -2.69 47.70 -21.45
CA GLY A 215 -3.52 48.82 -21.04
C GLY A 215 -3.05 50.14 -21.64
N SER A 216 -3.98 51.08 -21.81
CA SER A 216 -3.67 52.43 -22.31
C SER A 216 -2.99 53.36 -21.27
N ASN A 217 -2.89 52.95 -20.00
CA ASN A 217 -2.30 53.73 -18.91
C ASN A 217 -1.22 52.93 -18.14
N GLU A 218 0.05 53.24 -18.42
CA GLU A 218 1.23 52.66 -17.77
C GLU A 218 1.35 53.03 -16.27
N GLU A 219 0.61 54.04 -15.79
CA GLU A 219 0.53 54.38 -14.36
C GLU A 219 -0.49 53.50 -13.60
N LEU A 220 -1.06 52.45 -14.20
CA LEU A 220 -1.90 51.51 -13.46
C LEU A 220 -1.18 50.18 -13.35
N ALA A 221 -0.95 49.73 -12.10
CA ALA A 221 -0.33 48.43 -11.86
C ALA A 221 -1.18 47.30 -12.49
N PRO A 222 -0.56 46.35 -13.21
CA PRO A 222 -1.26 45.26 -13.88
C PRO A 222 -1.99 44.34 -12.90
N ILE A 223 -2.98 43.59 -13.40
CA ILE A 223 -3.60 42.47 -12.67
C ILE A 223 -3.20 41.14 -13.32
N LEU A 224 -2.99 40.11 -12.49
CA LEU A 224 -2.65 38.77 -12.94
C LEU A 224 -3.79 37.80 -12.60
N LEU A 225 -4.32 37.13 -13.62
CA LEU A 225 -5.25 36.01 -13.49
C LEU A 225 -4.48 34.73 -13.83
N THR A 226 -4.60 33.70 -13.00
CA THR A 226 -3.96 32.40 -13.27
C THR A 226 -5.00 31.30 -13.48
N ALA A 227 -4.64 30.30 -14.26
CA ALA A 227 -5.30 29.00 -14.38
C ALA A 227 -4.24 27.96 -14.77
N HIS A 228 -4.57 26.67 -14.74
CA HIS A 228 -3.64 25.62 -15.16
C HIS A 228 -4.25 24.66 -16.20
N GLN A 229 -3.37 23.98 -16.91
CA GLN A 229 -3.71 23.13 -18.07
C GLN A 229 -3.80 21.65 -17.71
N ASP A 230 -3.04 21.23 -16.71
CA ASP A 230 -2.84 19.85 -16.33
C ASP A 230 -3.96 19.30 -15.44
N VAL A 231 -3.98 17.97 -15.31
CA VAL A 231 -4.96 17.25 -14.50
C VAL A 231 -4.32 16.00 -13.88
N VAL A 232 -4.90 15.50 -12.79
CA VAL A 232 -4.48 14.22 -12.18
C VAL A 232 -4.92 12.99 -13.00
N PRO A 233 -4.19 11.85 -12.92
CA PRO A 233 -4.58 10.60 -13.58
C PRO A 233 -5.96 10.05 -13.17
N VAL A 234 -6.51 9.13 -13.98
CA VAL A 234 -7.73 8.35 -13.67
C VAL A 234 -7.68 6.98 -14.35
N GLU A 235 -8.19 5.93 -13.69
CA GLU A 235 -8.20 4.56 -14.24
C GLU A 235 -9.16 4.37 -15.44
N SER A 236 -10.22 5.18 -15.54
CA SER A 236 -11.14 5.15 -16.68
C SER A 236 -11.70 6.53 -17.02
N GLU A 237 -11.49 6.99 -18.26
CA GLU A 237 -12.00 8.27 -18.74
C GLU A 237 -13.45 8.17 -19.23
N THR A 238 -14.36 8.96 -18.64
CA THR A 238 -15.69 9.18 -19.23
C THR A 238 -16.10 10.66 -19.17
N LEU A 239 -16.15 11.31 -20.33
CA LEU A 239 -16.80 12.61 -20.48
C LEU A 239 -18.30 12.40 -20.69
N SER A 240 -19.13 12.94 -19.80
CA SER A 240 -20.58 12.90 -19.96
C SER A 240 -21.23 14.20 -19.50
N VAL A 241 -22.36 14.54 -20.13
CA VAL A 241 -23.21 15.64 -19.69
C VAL A 241 -24.56 15.05 -19.33
N VAL A 242 -24.96 15.18 -18.06
CA VAL A 242 -26.20 14.61 -17.53
C VAL A 242 -27.00 15.72 -16.85
N GLY A 243 -28.08 16.16 -17.50
CA GLY A 243 -28.86 17.31 -17.03
C GLY A 243 -28.04 18.60 -17.07
N GLU A 244 -27.87 19.24 -15.90
CA GLU A 244 -27.11 20.49 -15.75
C GLU A 244 -25.64 20.26 -15.37
N TYR A 245 -25.18 19.01 -15.33
CA TYR A 245 -23.85 18.62 -14.86
C TYR A 245 -22.97 18.10 -15.99
N MET A 246 -21.71 18.51 -15.97
CA MET A 246 -20.67 18.07 -16.88
C MET A 246 -19.58 17.33 -16.11
N TYR A 247 -19.40 16.05 -16.45
CA TYR A 247 -18.46 15.14 -15.82
C TYR A 247 -17.24 14.94 -16.72
N GLY A 248 -16.06 15.01 -16.13
CA GLY A 248 -14.80 14.74 -16.82
C GLY A 248 -13.62 15.32 -16.05
N ARG A 249 -12.44 14.73 -16.23
CA ARG A 249 -11.22 15.20 -15.58
C ARG A 249 -10.86 16.60 -16.11
N GLY A 250 -10.73 17.58 -15.22
CA GLY A 250 -10.59 19.00 -15.56
C GLY A 250 -11.90 19.80 -15.52
N ALA A 251 -13.05 19.15 -15.28
CA ALA A 251 -14.34 19.84 -15.15
C ALA A 251 -14.37 20.75 -13.92
N ALA A 252 -13.82 20.30 -12.80
CA ALA A 252 -13.75 21.08 -11.57
C ALA A 252 -12.40 21.79 -11.40
N ASP A 253 -11.30 21.19 -11.90
CA ASP A 253 -9.92 21.61 -11.62
C ASP A 253 -8.97 21.29 -12.80
N ASP A 254 -8.53 22.27 -13.60
CA ASP A 254 -8.93 23.69 -13.62
C ASP A 254 -9.33 24.17 -15.02
N LYS A 255 -9.57 23.24 -15.96
CA LYS A 255 -9.94 23.58 -17.34
C LYS A 255 -11.24 24.39 -17.43
N SER A 256 -12.14 24.23 -16.47
CA SER A 256 -13.34 25.08 -16.36
C SER A 256 -13.02 26.54 -16.09
N ARG A 257 -12.06 26.85 -15.21
CA ARG A 257 -11.61 28.23 -14.98
C ARG A 257 -10.83 28.75 -16.17
N LEU A 258 -9.90 27.95 -16.71
CA LEU A 258 -9.13 28.30 -17.91
C LEU A 258 -10.06 28.76 -19.03
N THR A 259 -11.05 27.94 -19.37
CA THR A 259 -12.01 28.26 -20.44
C THR A 259 -12.96 29.41 -20.08
N ALA A 260 -13.32 29.58 -18.81
CA ALA A 260 -14.13 30.72 -18.36
C ALA A 260 -13.38 32.05 -18.52
N VAL A 261 -12.13 32.15 -18.06
CA VAL A 261 -11.34 33.39 -18.16
C VAL A 261 -11.04 33.73 -19.63
N MET A 262 -10.65 32.76 -20.45
CA MET A 262 -10.42 33.00 -21.88
C MET A 262 -11.71 33.45 -22.59
N THR A 263 -12.84 32.84 -22.27
CA THR A 263 -14.14 33.25 -22.85
C THR A 263 -14.53 34.67 -22.41
N THR A 264 -14.27 35.04 -21.15
CA THR A 264 -14.46 36.43 -20.69
C THR A 264 -13.64 37.41 -21.53
N LEU A 265 -12.33 37.19 -21.66
CA LEU A 265 -11.45 38.11 -22.38
C LEU A 265 -11.87 38.24 -23.85
N GLU A 266 -12.13 37.12 -24.53
CA GLU A 266 -12.59 37.15 -25.92
C GLU A 266 -13.93 37.88 -26.08
N THR A 267 -14.90 37.62 -25.21
CA THR A 267 -16.22 38.28 -25.25
C THR A 267 -16.08 39.79 -25.04
N MET A 268 -15.18 40.23 -24.17
CA MET A 268 -14.91 41.66 -23.95
C MET A 268 -14.26 42.31 -25.18
N ILE A 269 -13.35 41.62 -25.86
CA ILE A 269 -12.74 42.08 -27.13
C ILE A 269 -13.79 42.21 -28.22
N GLU A 270 -14.66 41.20 -28.38
CA GLU A 270 -15.74 41.20 -29.37
C GLU A 270 -16.71 42.37 -29.19
N ASN A 271 -16.92 42.80 -27.95
CA ASN A 271 -17.81 43.90 -27.58
C ASN A 271 -17.09 45.24 -27.38
N GLY A 272 -15.83 45.35 -27.84
CA GLY A 272 -15.13 46.63 -27.99
C GLY A 272 -14.56 47.23 -26.69
N PHE A 273 -14.33 46.42 -25.66
CA PHE A 273 -13.59 46.86 -24.49
C PHE A 273 -12.12 47.12 -24.85
N GLU A 274 -11.54 48.21 -24.32
CA GLU A 274 -10.11 48.51 -24.41
C GLU A 274 -9.62 48.89 -23.01
N PRO A 275 -8.71 48.12 -22.39
CA PRO A 275 -8.37 48.30 -20.99
C PRO A 275 -7.53 49.57 -20.75
N ALA A 276 -7.74 50.22 -19.60
CA ALA A 276 -6.81 51.24 -19.11
C ALA A 276 -5.60 50.61 -18.43
N ARG A 277 -5.77 49.48 -17.76
CA ARG A 277 -4.74 48.72 -17.04
C ARG A 277 -4.35 47.47 -17.82
N THR A 278 -3.07 47.13 -17.83
CA THR A 278 -2.63 45.84 -18.41
C THR A 278 -3.22 44.64 -17.65
N ILE A 279 -3.85 43.74 -18.39
CA ILE A 279 -4.44 42.48 -17.87
C ILE A 279 -3.57 41.33 -18.35
N VAL A 280 -3.13 40.49 -17.42
CA VAL A 280 -2.28 39.34 -17.72
C VAL A 280 -3.00 38.05 -17.33
N LEU A 281 -3.07 37.09 -18.25
CA LEU A 281 -3.51 35.72 -17.99
C LEU A 281 -2.31 34.76 -18.11
N SER A 282 -2.06 33.98 -17.06
CA SER A 282 -1.00 32.97 -16.99
C SER A 282 -1.60 31.57 -16.94
N LEU A 283 -1.14 30.67 -17.81
CA LEU A 283 -1.54 29.27 -17.88
C LEU A 283 -0.35 28.35 -17.57
N GLY A 284 -0.33 27.80 -16.35
CA GLY A 284 0.61 26.75 -15.93
C GLY A 284 0.32 25.40 -16.61
N PHE A 285 1.23 24.44 -16.53
CA PHE A 285 1.06 23.10 -17.15
C PHE A 285 1.49 21.94 -16.23
N ASP A 286 1.88 22.24 -14.99
CA ASP A 286 2.39 21.29 -14.03
C ASP A 286 1.98 21.67 -12.60
N GLU A 287 0.84 22.33 -12.44
CA GLU A 287 0.31 22.76 -11.14
C GLU A 287 0.14 21.55 -10.21
N GLU A 288 -0.37 20.46 -10.77
CA GLU A 288 -0.57 19.18 -10.10
C GLU A 288 0.76 18.48 -9.79
N LEU A 289 1.89 18.96 -10.32
CA LEU A 289 3.26 18.58 -9.94
C LEU A 289 4.00 19.72 -9.22
N SER A 290 3.25 20.47 -8.38
CA SER A 290 3.73 21.59 -7.55
C SER A 290 4.09 22.88 -8.30
N GLY A 291 3.83 22.97 -9.60
CA GLY A 291 4.11 24.15 -10.43
C GLY A 291 5.60 24.45 -10.63
N ALA A 292 6.48 23.48 -10.36
CA ALA A 292 7.93 23.68 -10.23
C ALA A 292 8.63 24.06 -11.53
N GLN A 293 8.02 23.76 -12.67
CA GLN A 293 8.52 24.02 -14.01
C GLN A 293 7.69 25.10 -14.72
N GLY A 294 6.36 25.02 -14.70
CA GLY A 294 5.46 25.92 -15.41
C GLY A 294 5.24 27.22 -14.64
N SER A 295 4.57 27.16 -13.50
CA SER A 295 4.24 28.34 -12.68
C SER A 295 5.49 29.10 -12.24
N ARG A 296 6.57 28.38 -11.89
CA ARG A 296 7.87 29.00 -11.58
C ARG A 296 8.47 29.77 -12.76
N ALA A 297 8.44 29.19 -13.96
CA ALA A 297 8.98 29.85 -15.14
C ALA A 297 8.14 31.07 -15.56
N LEU A 298 6.82 30.97 -15.43
CA LEU A 298 5.90 32.09 -15.64
C LEU A 298 6.17 33.23 -14.67
N ALA A 299 6.36 32.93 -13.37
CA ALA A 299 6.72 33.94 -12.39
C ALA A 299 8.04 34.62 -12.73
N ALA A 300 9.08 33.86 -13.12
CA ALA A 300 10.38 34.40 -13.50
C ALA A 300 10.32 35.30 -14.75
N GLU A 301 9.56 34.90 -15.78
CA GLU A 301 9.33 35.72 -16.98
C GLU A 301 8.62 37.04 -16.63
N LEU A 302 7.62 36.98 -15.74
CA LEU A 302 6.89 38.16 -15.27
C LEU A 302 7.76 39.10 -14.42
N GLU A 303 8.63 38.54 -13.57
CA GLU A 303 9.62 39.32 -12.81
C GLU A 303 10.62 40.01 -13.73
N GLU A 304 11.10 39.33 -14.77
CA GLU A 304 12.03 39.91 -15.74
C GLU A 304 11.38 41.06 -16.51
N PHE A 305 10.11 40.91 -16.90
CA PHE A 305 9.40 41.89 -17.71
C PHE A 305 8.90 43.11 -16.92
N TYR A 306 8.32 42.89 -15.74
CA TYR A 306 7.69 43.96 -14.94
C TYR A 306 8.55 44.47 -13.76
N GLY A 307 9.64 43.78 -13.42
CA GLY A 307 10.57 44.14 -12.35
C GLY A 307 10.24 43.51 -10.98
N TYR A 308 11.15 43.72 -10.02
CA TYR A 308 11.03 43.22 -8.65
C TYR A 308 10.26 44.19 -7.73
N ASP A 309 9.88 43.74 -6.53
CA ASP A 309 9.15 44.50 -5.49
C ASP A 309 7.65 44.77 -5.79
N THR A 310 6.86 43.71 -6.00
CA THR A 310 5.39 43.74 -6.12
C THR A 310 4.82 44.58 -7.27
N PRO A 311 5.14 44.28 -8.54
CA PRO A 311 4.63 45.01 -9.71
C PRO A 311 3.11 44.89 -9.92
N PHE A 312 2.45 43.83 -9.44
CA PHE A 312 1.03 43.60 -9.69
C PHE A 312 0.13 44.17 -8.59
N ALA A 313 -1.02 44.72 -9.00
CA ALA A 313 -2.07 45.19 -8.12
C ALA A 313 -2.61 44.07 -7.23
N PHE A 314 -2.90 42.92 -7.85
CA PHE A 314 -3.20 41.65 -7.21
C PHE A 314 -3.00 40.49 -8.18
N VAL A 315 -2.83 39.30 -7.60
CA VAL A 315 -2.86 38.01 -8.30
C VAL A 315 -4.13 37.30 -7.87
N LEU A 316 -4.94 36.86 -8.83
CA LEU A 316 -6.12 36.05 -8.58
C LEU A 316 -5.90 34.63 -9.13
N GLU A 317 -5.75 33.71 -8.19
CA GLU A 317 -5.53 32.29 -8.41
C GLU A 317 -6.86 31.51 -8.37
N GLU A 318 -6.87 30.28 -8.89
CA GLU A 318 -7.93 29.30 -8.64
C GLU A 318 -8.15 29.06 -7.14
N GLY A 319 -9.19 28.29 -6.81
CA GLY A 319 -9.45 27.91 -5.42
C GLY A 319 -10.43 28.87 -4.74
N GLY A 320 -10.93 28.48 -3.56
CA GLY A 320 -12.01 29.22 -2.89
C GLY A 320 -13.31 29.26 -3.71
N GLY A 321 -14.33 29.96 -3.19
CA GLY A 321 -15.64 30.04 -3.82
C GLY A 321 -16.73 30.47 -2.85
N PHE A 322 -17.98 30.08 -3.07
CA PHE A 322 -19.07 30.45 -2.18
C PHE A 322 -19.84 29.24 -1.64
N SER A 323 -20.49 29.40 -0.49
CA SER A 323 -21.31 28.38 0.16
C SER A 323 -22.62 28.96 0.67
N GLY A 324 -23.63 28.11 0.89
CA GLY A 324 -24.93 28.50 1.43
C GLY A 324 -26.01 28.73 0.37
N ASN A 325 -27.22 28.97 0.85
CA ASN A 325 -28.43 29.17 0.03
C ASN A 325 -29.23 30.37 0.54
N SER A 326 -30.37 30.67 -0.09
CA SER A 326 -31.22 31.81 0.29
C SER A 326 -31.79 31.73 1.72
N ARG A 327 -31.74 30.57 2.40
CA ARG A 327 -32.15 30.40 3.81
C ARG A 327 -31.00 30.63 4.80
N ASP A 328 -29.80 30.21 4.46
CA ASP A 328 -28.60 30.27 5.33
C ASP A 328 -27.76 31.54 5.13
N GLY A 329 -28.04 32.29 4.06
CA GLY A 329 -27.20 33.37 3.54
C GLY A 329 -26.12 32.82 2.61
N ILE A 330 -25.77 33.55 1.56
CA ILE A 330 -24.68 33.19 0.65
C ILE A 330 -23.39 33.77 1.21
N PHE A 331 -22.39 32.92 1.46
CA PHE A 331 -21.07 33.32 1.94
C PHE A 331 -20.04 33.10 0.84
N ALA A 332 -19.48 34.18 0.29
CA ALA A 332 -18.32 34.11 -0.58
C ALA A 332 -17.04 34.15 0.25
N LEU A 333 -16.11 33.24 -0.07
CA LEU A 333 -14.90 32.96 0.69
C LEU A 333 -13.66 33.13 -0.21
N PRO A 334 -13.33 34.36 -0.66
CA PRO A 334 -12.05 34.61 -1.31
C PRO A 334 -10.93 34.30 -0.33
N ALA A 335 -10.05 33.36 -0.66
CA ALA A 335 -8.98 32.98 0.23
C ALA A 335 -7.91 34.07 0.27
N VAL A 336 -7.47 34.40 1.48
CA VAL A 336 -6.48 35.46 1.77
C VAL A 336 -5.24 34.92 2.47
N ALA A 337 -5.21 33.62 2.71
CA ALA A 337 -4.10 32.87 3.28
C ALA A 337 -4.23 31.42 2.79
N GLU A 338 -3.13 30.70 2.89
CA GLU A 338 -3.02 29.31 2.44
C GLU A 338 -2.27 28.48 3.47
N LYS A 339 -2.65 27.21 3.59
CA LYS A 339 -1.93 26.24 4.41
C LYS A 339 -0.56 25.92 3.78
N GLY A 340 0.39 25.54 4.63
CA GLY A 340 1.65 24.97 4.16
C GLY A 340 1.45 23.51 3.77
N TYR A 341 2.50 22.86 3.25
CA TYR A 341 2.47 21.42 3.03
C TYR A 341 3.83 20.76 3.31
N LEU A 342 3.79 19.47 3.61
CA LEU A 342 4.96 18.65 3.84
C LEU A 342 4.70 17.21 3.36
N ASP A 343 5.43 16.78 2.34
CA ASP A 343 5.42 15.41 1.83
C ASP A 343 6.60 14.64 2.40
N LEU A 344 6.29 13.54 3.09
CA LEU A 344 7.29 12.68 3.73
C LEU A 344 7.32 11.31 3.08
N GLU A 345 8.51 10.85 2.74
CA GLU A 345 8.77 9.45 2.43
C GLU A 345 9.09 8.70 3.72
N VAL A 346 8.34 7.63 3.98
CA VAL A 346 8.60 6.69 5.06
C VAL A 346 9.01 5.35 4.48
N GLU A 347 10.25 4.96 4.70
CA GLU A 347 10.82 3.70 4.23
C GLU A 347 11.11 2.78 5.41
N VAL A 348 10.63 1.54 5.31
CA VAL A 348 11.04 0.44 6.20
C VAL A 348 11.89 -0.54 5.38
N ARG A 349 13.05 -0.92 5.90
CA ARG A 349 13.83 -2.04 5.39
C ARG A 349 14.02 -3.11 6.44
N SER A 350 13.97 -4.38 6.06
CA SER A 350 14.35 -5.49 6.92
C SER A 350 14.83 -6.68 6.09
N PRO A 351 15.53 -7.68 6.65
CA PRO A 351 15.92 -8.87 5.89
C PRO A 351 14.69 -9.55 5.26
N GLY A 352 14.75 -9.79 3.95
CA GLY A 352 13.72 -10.50 3.20
C GLY A 352 13.87 -12.01 3.31
N GLY A 353 13.38 -12.72 2.30
CA GLY A 353 13.53 -14.17 2.19
C GLY A 353 12.24 -14.86 1.78
N HIS A 354 12.23 -16.19 1.84
CA HIS A 354 11.07 -16.96 1.38
C HIS A 354 9.88 -16.83 2.34
N SER A 355 8.70 -16.43 1.82
CA SER A 355 7.48 -16.22 2.62
C SER A 355 6.90 -17.47 3.28
N SER A 356 7.44 -18.65 2.96
CA SER A 356 7.07 -19.90 3.63
C SER A 356 7.60 -20.03 5.06
N ARG A 357 8.53 -19.16 5.46
CA ARG A 357 9.11 -19.08 6.80
C ARG A 357 9.19 -17.63 7.26
N PRO A 358 8.05 -16.95 7.43
CA PRO A 358 8.06 -15.53 7.72
C PRO A 358 8.72 -15.25 9.07
N PRO A 359 9.45 -14.12 9.19
CA PRO A 359 9.89 -13.61 10.47
C PRO A 359 8.68 -13.25 11.36
N ALA A 360 8.94 -12.86 12.61
CA ALA A 360 7.86 -12.46 13.50
C ALA A 360 7.11 -11.20 13.01
N HIS A 361 7.80 -10.33 12.26
CA HIS A 361 7.23 -9.14 11.65
C HIS A 361 7.82 -8.97 10.25
N THR A 362 6.95 -8.81 9.26
CA THR A 362 7.36 -8.53 7.87
C THR A 362 7.62 -7.04 7.65
N THR A 363 8.38 -6.69 6.61
CA THR A 363 8.62 -5.27 6.23
C THR A 363 7.31 -4.52 5.98
N ILE A 364 6.37 -5.14 5.25
CA ILE A 364 5.03 -4.59 5.00
C ILE A 364 4.22 -4.50 6.29
N GLY A 365 4.27 -5.50 7.16
CA GLY A 365 3.60 -5.47 8.46
C GLY A 365 4.06 -4.31 9.34
N MET A 366 5.38 -4.07 9.41
CA MET A 366 5.96 -2.94 10.16
C MET A 366 5.57 -1.59 9.56
N LEU A 367 5.56 -1.45 8.23
CA LEU A 367 5.05 -0.23 7.57
C LEU A 367 3.54 -0.04 7.82
N GLY A 368 2.76 -1.13 7.84
CA GLY A 368 1.36 -1.10 8.24
C GLY A 368 1.17 -0.53 9.65
N SER A 369 2.01 -0.93 10.61
CA SER A 369 2.00 -0.36 11.97
C SER A 369 2.38 1.12 12.00
N VAL A 370 3.32 1.58 11.16
CA VAL A 370 3.64 3.01 10.98
C VAL A 370 2.40 3.77 10.51
N ILE A 371 1.67 3.26 9.51
CA ILE A 371 0.50 3.92 8.94
C ILE A 371 -0.66 3.95 9.93
N VAL A 372 -0.94 2.84 10.62
CA VAL A 372 -1.92 2.81 11.71
C VAL A 372 -1.53 3.81 12.80
N LYS A 373 -0.23 3.98 13.09
CA LYS A 373 0.25 4.98 14.05
C LYS A 373 -0.07 6.41 13.60
N TYR A 374 0.08 6.71 12.31
CA TYR A 374 -0.35 7.99 11.75
C TYR A 374 -1.86 8.17 11.93
N GLU A 375 -2.68 7.24 11.46
CA GLU A 375 -4.16 7.28 11.50
C GLU A 375 -4.69 7.44 12.94
N ASP A 376 -4.12 6.73 13.92
CA ASP A 376 -4.55 6.78 15.33
C ASP A 376 -4.16 8.06 16.07
N ASN A 377 -3.30 8.91 15.49
CA ASN A 377 -2.75 10.08 16.16
C ASN A 377 -3.02 11.39 15.40
N PRO A 378 -4.26 11.74 15.02
CA PRO A 378 -4.52 12.98 14.29
C PRO A 378 -4.00 14.22 15.05
N PHE A 379 -3.60 15.26 14.32
CA PHE A 379 -3.12 16.50 14.92
C PHE A 379 -4.18 17.13 15.83
N SER A 380 -3.73 17.75 16.93
CA SER A 380 -4.60 18.51 17.81
C SER A 380 -5.11 19.76 17.11
N LEU A 381 -6.41 20.00 17.20
CA LEU A 381 -7.04 21.20 16.69
C LEU A 381 -6.91 22.34 17.72
N ASN A 382 -6.50 23.51 17.25
CA ASN A 382 -6.41 24.72 18.06
C ASN A 382 -6.90 25.93 17.24
N LEU A 383 -7.90 26.64 17.74
CA LEU A 383 -8.45 27.81 17.05
C LEU A 383 -7.78 29.09 17.53
N ASP A 384 -6.77 29.54 16.79
CA ASP A 384 -6.11 30.82 17.07
C ASP A 384 -7.02 32.02 16.73
N ARG A 385 -7.09 32.99 17.65
CA ARG A 385 -7.93 34.20 17.53
C ARG A 385 -7.48 35.15 16.42
N ASP A 386 -6.24 35.05 15.98
CA ASP A 386 -5.71 35.85 14.87
C ASP A 386 -5.78 35.11 13.53
N SER A 387 -6.18 33.83 13.53
CA SER A 387 -6.28 33.00 12.33
C SER A 387 -7.44 33.41 11.42
N VAL A 388 -7.33 33.04 10.14
CA VAL A 388 -8.40 33.25 9.15
C VAL A 388 -9.66 32.42 9.47
N PRO A 389 -9.57 31.14 9.86
CA PRO A 389 -10.74 30.36 10.28
C PRO A 389 -11.53 31.01 11.43
N TYR A 390 -10.85 31.63 12.40
CA TYR A 390 -11.54 32.36 13.47
C TYR A 390 -12.32 33.56 12.94
N GLN A 391 -11.77 34.30 11.98
CA GLN A 391 -12.47 35.42 11.34
C GLN A 391 -13.65 34.95 10.49
N MET A 392 -13.53 33.81 9.81
CA MET A 392 -14.65 33.17 9.11
C MET A 392 -15.79 32.86 10.08
N LEU A 393 -15.49 32.32 11.26
CA LEU A 393 -16.49 32.04 12.30
C LEU A 393 -17.16 33.32 12.80
N GLN A 394 -16.39 34.39 13.03
CA GLN A 394 -16.94 35.69 13.41
C GLN A 394 -17.87 36.26 12.32
N CYS A 395 -17.50 36.15 11.05
CA CYS A 395 -18.34 36.53 9.93
C CYS A 395 -19.63 35.73 9.87
N ARG A 396 -19.54 34.40 9.95
CA ARG A 396 -20.70 33.51 9.90
C ARG A 396 -21.63 33.76 11.08
N ALA A 397 -21.11 33.88 12.30
CA ALA A 397 -21.89 34.17 13.50
C ALA A 397 -22.66 35.50 13.40
N LYS A 398 -22.04 36.52 12.81
CA LYS A 398 -22.64 37.85 12.65
C LYS A 398 -23.83 37.82 11.70
N TYR A 399 -23.70 37.20 10.53
CA TYR A 399 -24.64 37.33 9.42
C TYR A 399 -25.53 36.10 9.14
N SER A 400 -25.11 34.89 9.52
CA SER A 400 -25.89 33.68 9.27
C SER A 400 -27.08 33.59 10.25
N PRO A 401 -28.33 33.48 9.75
CA PRO A 401 -29.50 33.34 10.60
C PRO A 401 -29.65 31.91 11.18
N THR A 402 -28.93 30.92 10.62
CA THR A 402 -29.05 29.50 11.03
C THR A 402 -28.13 29.11 12.16
N ILE A 403 -27.12 29.93 12.49
CA ILE A 403 -26.27 29.69 13.65
C ILE A 403 -27.10 29.84 14.95
N PRO A 404 -27.13 28.80 15.83
CA PRO A 404 -27.85 28.87 17.09
C PRO A 404 -27.41 30.07 17.94
N TRP A 405 -28.36 30.78 18.55
CA TRP A 405 -28.08 31.98 19.34
C TRP A 405 -27.03 31.79 20.44
N LYS A 406 -26.97 30.59 21.03
CA LYS A 406 -25.96 30.23 22.04
C LYS A 406 -24.56 30.18 21.45
N LEU A 407 -24.41 29.55 20.29
CA LEU A 407 -23.12 29.49 19.59
C LEU A 407 -22.67 30.88 19.17
N LYS A 408 -23.59 31.73 18.68
CA LYS A 408 -23.31 33.14 18.39
C LYS A 408 -22.77 33.89 19.61
N GLN A 409 -23.40 33.72 20.78
CA GLN A 409 -22.90 34.33 22.02
C GLN A 409 -21.52 33.81 22.42
N PHE A 410 -21.26 32.50 22.28
CA PHE A 410 -19.93 31.96 22.57
C PHE A 410 -18.88 32.49 21.61
N ILE A 411 -19.18 32.59 20.31
CA ILE A 411 -18.28 33.19 19.32
C ILE A 411 -17.98 34.66 19.66
N ASP A 412 -19.01 35.45 19.96
CA ASP A 412 -18.83 36.86 20.35
C ASP A 412 -18.00 37.02 21.63
N MET A 413 -18.21 36.14 22.62
CA MET A 413 -17.48 36.14 23.89
C MET A 413 -16.07 35.55 23.78
N SER A 414 -15.81 34.67 22.80
CA SER A 414 -14.53 33.95 22.65
C SER A 414 -13.34 34.88 22.42
N GLN A 415 -13.59 36.08 21.90
CA GLN A 415 -12.59 37.16 21.76
C GLN A 415 -11.95 37.54 23.10
N TYR A 416 -12.67 37.36 24.21
CA TYR A 416 -12.29 37.83 25.54
C TYR A 416 -12.28 36.73 26.61
N SER A 417 -12.69 35.50 26.27
CA SER A 417 -12.87 34.42 27.23
C SER A 417 -12.41 33.08 26.65
N ASP A 418 -11.42 32.47 27.30
CA ASP A 418 -10.93 31.12 26.95
C ASP A 418 -12.01 30.05 27.17
N TYR A 419 -12.86 30.23 28.19
CA TYR A 419 -14.02 29.35 28.37
C TYR A 419 -14.96 29.42 27.17
N ALA A 420 -15.30 30.63 26.69
CA ALA A 420 -16.17 30.78 25.54
C ALA A 420 -15.50 30.23 24.27
N LEU A 421 -14.19 30.43 24.09
CA LEU A 421 -13.43 29.82 22.99
C LEU A 421 -13.50 28.29 23.04
N ALA A 422 -13.27 27.67 24.20
CA ALA A 422 -13.39 26.22 24.36
C ALA A 422 -14.80 25.69 24.08
N GLN A 423 -15.85 26.47 24.36
CA GLN A 423 -17.22 26.11 23.97
C GLN A 423 -17.43 26.21 22.45
N VAL A 424 -16.79 27.16 21.77
CA VAL A 424 -16.80 27.24 20.30
C VAL A 424 -16.09 26.01 19.73
N GLU A 425 -14.88 25.72 20.19
CA GLU A 425 -14.07 24.57 19.77
C GLU A 425 -14.81 23.24 19.91
N ASP A 426 -15.45 22.96 21.06
CA ASP A 426 -16.25 21.73 21.25
C ASP A 426 -17.40 21.60 20.23
N ILE A 427 -17.93 22.71 19.73
CA ILE A 427 -19.03 22.68 18.76
C ILE A 427 -18.49 22.55 17.33
N ILE A 428 -17.50 23.35 16.96
CA ILE A 428 -17.03 23.41 15.57
C ILE A 428 -16.11 22.24 15.19
N PHE A 429 -15.35 21.69 16.14
CA PHE A 429 -14.44 20.56 15.87
C PHE A 429 -15.18 19.23 15.65
N LYS A 430 -16.50 19.22 15.80
CA LYS A 430 -17.38 18.10 15.42
C LYS A 430 -17.76 18.13 13.93
N ASP A 431 -17.54 19.24 13.24
CA ASP A 431 -17.79 19.40 11.80
C ASP A 431 -16.49 19.15 11.02
N GLU A 432 -16.50 18.16 10.13
CA GLU A 432 -15.31 17.72 9.38
C GLU A 432 -14.69 18.86 8.58
N THR A 433 -15.51 19.65 7.88
CA THR A 433 -15.05 20.80 7.09
C THR A 433 -14.22 21.77 7.94
N TRP A 434 -14.70 22.10 9.13
CA TRP A 434 -13.96 22.99 10.04
C TRP A 434 -12.68 22.36 10.59
N ARG A 435 -12.65 21.04 10.80
CA ARG A 435 -11.43 20.34 11.25
C ARG A 435 -10.31 20.47 10.22
N HIS A 436 -10.59 20.19 8.94
CA HIS A 436 -9.59 20.24 7.87
C HIS A 436 -9.05 21.65 7.65
N LEU A 437 -9.93 22.64 7.79
CA LEU A 437 -9.57 24.05 7.62
C LEU A 437 -8.67 24.58 8.74
N ILE A 438 -8.95 24.20 10.00
CA ILE A 438 -8.26 24.76 11.18
C ILE A 438 -6.95 24.00 11.47
N GLY A 439 -6.98 22.68 11.41
CA GLY A 439 -5.89 21.82 11.85
C GLY A 439 -4.84 21.55 10.77
N THR A 440 -3.65 21.15 11.20
CA THR A 440 -2.77 20.39 10.32
C THR A 440 -3.44 19.05 10.00
N THR A 441 -3.50 18.67 8.73
CA THR A 441 -4.02 17.37 8.29
C THR A 441 -2.86 16.49 7.81
N GLN A 442 -3.09 15.18 7.81
CA GLN A 442 -2.15 14.18 7.31
C GLN A 442 -2.94 13.10 6.57
N ALA A 443 -2.36 12.56 5.50
CA ALA A 443 -2.91 11.46 4.73
C ALA A 443 -1.79 10.62 4.14
N VAL A 444 -2.02 9.31 4.00
CA VAL A 444 -1.10 8.42 3.27
C VAL A 444 -1.63 8.28 1.86
N ASP A 445 -0.89 8.85 0.90
CA ASP A 445 -1.33 8.98 -0.49
C ASP A 445 -0.84 7.80 -1.33
N ILE A 446 0.37 7.31 -1.06
CA ILE A 446 0.99 6.19 -1.77
C ILE A 446 1.55 5.17 -0.78
N ILE A 447 1.42 3.89 -1.12
CA ILE A 447 2.07 2.77 -0.45
C ILE A 447 2.52 1.72 -1.46
N GLN A 448 3.74 1.20 -1.28
CA GLN A 448 4.30 0.16 -2.13
C GLN A 448 5.23 -0.77 -1.34
N GLY A 449 5.17 -2.06 -1.64
CA GLY A 449 6.13 -3.04 -1.16
C GLY A 449 5.94 -4.40 -1.82
N GLY A 450 7.04 -5.06 -2.17
CA GLY A 450 7.04 -6.39 -2.77
C GLY A 450 6.67 -6.43 -4.26
N VAL A 451 7.18 -7.46 -4.93
CA VAL A 451 6.99 -7.70 -6.37
C VAL A 451 6.57 -9.13 -6.71
N LYS A 452 6.57 -10.03 -5.71
CA LYS A 452 6.37 -11.48 -5.92
C LYS A 452 5.72 -12.12 -4.68
N SER A 453 4.71 -12.95 -4.89
CA SER A 453 3.87 -13.51 -3.82
C SER A 453 4.49 -14.65 -3.00
N ASN A 454 5.70 -15.09 -3.32
CA ASN A 454 6.43 -16.12 -2.58
C ASN A 454 7.74 -15.59 -1.95
N SER A 455 7.95 -14.27 -2.02
CA SER A 455 9.16 -13.56 -1.58
C SER A 455 8.82 -12.37 -0.69
N LEU A 456 9.35 -12.38 0.54
CA LEU A 456 9.20 -11.28 1.47
C LEU A 456 10.03 -10.08 1.01
N PRO A 457 9.44 -8.88 0.91
CA PRO A 457 10.17 -7.70 0.50
C PRO A 457 11.17 -7.24 1.56
N GLU A 458 12.34 -6.85 1.08
CA GLU A 458 13.38 -6.21 1.90
C GLU A 458 13.07 -4.74 2.18
N GLN A 459 12.20 -4.12 1.36
CA GLN A 459 11.86 -2.71 1.42
C GLN A 459 10.36 -2.49 1.18
N ALA A 460 9.77 -1.58 1.94
CA ALA A 460 8.44 -1.03 1.69
C ALA A 460 8.45 0.47 1.98
N VAL A 461 7.70 1.24 1.17
CA VAL A 461 7.69 2.70 1.19
C VAL A 461 6.25 3.22 1.23
N ALA A 462 6.03 4.31 1.97
CA ALA A 462 4.79 5.08 1.91
C ALA A 462 5.08 6.58 1.80
N LEU A 463 4.21 7.31 1.09
CA LEU A 463 4.22 8.77 1.05
C LEU A 463 3.12 9.33 1.93
N VAL A 464 3.50 10.20 2.86
CA VAL A 464 2.58 10.85 3.81
C VAL A 464 2.51 12.35 3.49
N ASN A 465 1.38 12.80 2.96
CA ASN A 465 1.10 14.20 2.72
C ASN A 465 0.58 14.88 3.99
N HIS A 466 1.10 16.06 4.29
CA HIS A 466 0.60 16.93 5.34
C HIS A 466 0.15 18.27 4.76
N ARG A 467 -1.00 18.79 5.22
CA ARG A 467 -1.35 20.21 5.03
C ARG A 467 -1.25 20.95 6.35
N ILE A 468 -0.27 21.83 6.45
CA ILE A 468 0.16 22.49 7.68
C ILE A 468 -0.72 23.71 7.94
N SER A 469 -1.32 23.77 9.13
CA SER A 469 -2.12 24.92 9.56
C SER A 469 -1.31 26.21 9.55
N THR A 470 -1.96 27.35 9.29
CA THR A 470 -1.33 28.69 9.35
C THR A 470 -0.78 29.07 10.73
N SER A 471 -1.11 28.30 11.77
CA SER A 471 -0.61 28.48 13.14
C SER A 471 0.49 27.49 13.52
N SER A 472 0.98 26.68 12.57
CA SER A 472 2.10 25.74 12.75
C SER A 472 3.16 25.94 11.66
N SER A 473 4.17 25.08 11.62
CA SER A 473 5.28 25.16 10.66
C SER A 473 5.76 23.78 10.22
N VAL A 474 6.48 23.73 9.10
CA VAL A 474 7.09 22.50 8.58
C VAL A 474 7.98 21.85 9.63
N ALA A 475 8.82 22.65 10.30
CA ALA A 475 9.74 22.16 11.32
C ALA A 475 9.05 21.52 12.53
N GLU A 476 7.90 22.04 12.95
CA GLU A 476 7.10 21.46 14.05
C GLU A 476 6.49 20.12 13.65
N THR A 477 5.95 20.02 12.43
CA THR A 477 5.40 18.78 11.88
C THR A 477 6.47 17.69 11.76
N MET A 478 7.64 18.01 11.21
CA MET A 478 8.80 17.08 11.12
C MET A 478 9.23 16.57 12.51
N ALA A 479 9.29 17.47 13.50
CA ALA A 479 9.66 17.10 14.86
C ALA A 479 8.62 16.18 15.53
N ARG A 480 7.32 16.45 15.29
CA ARG A 480 6.22 15.61 15.78
C ARG A 480 6.28 14.21 15.17
N ASP A 481 6.48 14.11 13.86
CA ASP A 481 6.52 12.83 13.15
C ASP A 481 7.73 11.98 13.57
N THR A 482 8.89 12.63 13.71
CA THR A 482 10.07 11.98 14.29
C THR A 482 9.77 11.40 15.68
N ALA A 483 9.07 12.15 16.53
CA ALA A 483 8.70 11.69 17.86
C ALA A 483 7.66 10.56 17.83
N LEU A 484 6.70 10.62 16.90
CA LEU A 484 5.66 9.59 16.73
C LEU A 484 6.30 8.24 16.36
N LEU A 485 7.17 8.25 15.35
CA LEU A 485 7.78 7.06 14.79
C LEU A 485 8.90 6.47 15.65
N HIS A 486 9.47 7.26 16.58
CA HIS A 486 10.42 6.75 17.57
C HIS A 486 9.86 5.55 18.35
N SER A 487 8.56 5.54 18.67
CA SER A 487 7.94 4.44 19.42
C SER A 487 7.91 3.14 18.62
N ILE A 488 7.57 3.21 17.34
CA ILE A 488 7.52 2.07 16.42
C ILE A 488 8.93 1.53 16.15
N ALA A 489 9.90 2.41 15.89
CA ALA A 489 11.28 2.00 15.71
C ALA A 489 11.85 1.29 16.95
N HIS A 490 11.47 1.74 18.16
CA HIS A 490 11.86 1.06 19.39
C HIS A 490 11.16 -0.30 19.56
N GLU A 491 9.86 -0.38 19.26
CA GLU A 491 9.05 -1.61 19.34
C GLU A 491 9.62 -2.72 18.48
N PHE A 492 9.92 -2.43 17.21
CA PHE A 492 10.49 -3.39 16.26
C PHE A 492 12.03 -3.44 16.30
N ASN A 493 12.66 -2.63 17.15
CA ASN A 493 14.12 -2.54 17.28
C ASN A 493 14.83 -2.23 15.94
N LEU A 494 14.31 -1.22 15.22
CA LEU A 494 14.84 -0.72 13.96
C LEU A 494 15.88 0.39 14.19
N ASN A 495 16.87 0.48 13.30
CA ASN A 495 17.70 1.68 13.19
C ASN A 495 16.86 2.81 12.60
N PHE A 496 16.71 3.91 13.32
CA PHE A 496 15.85 5.02 12.88
C PHE A 496 16.67 6.24 12.49
N THR A 497 16.52 6.67 11.23
CA THR A 497 17.04 7.93 10.70
C THR A 497 15.88 8.83 10.30
N ALA A 498 15.95 10.10 10.68
CA ALA A 498 14.99 11.11 10.26
C ALA A 498 15.73 12.37 9.81
N PHE A 499 15.43 12.86 8.61
CA PHE A 499 15.96 14.11 8.06
C PHE A 499 17.50 14.19 8.11
N GLY A 500 18.16 13.12 7.66
CA GLY A 500 19.62 12.98 7.68
C GLY A 500 20.27 12.83 9.06
N ARG A 501 19.48 12.66 10.14
CA ARG A 501 19.98 12.47 11.51
C ARG A 501 19.69 11.07 12.03
N GLN A 502 20.68 10.44 12.66
CA GLN A 502 20.46 9.21 13.41
C GLN A 502 19.68 9.51 14.70
N ILE A 503 18.49 8.92 14.83
CA ILE A 503 17.63 9.06 16.02
C ILE A 503 17.85 7.89 16.97
N ILE A 504 17.78 6.66 16.43
CA ILE A 504 18.04 5.42 17.19
C ILE A 504 19.14 4.64 16.48
N ALA A 505 20.24 4.37 17.19
CA ALA A 505 21.25 3.40 16.78
C ALA A 505 21.03 2.10 17.57
N ALA A 506 20.25 1.18 17.01
CA ALA A 506 20.01 -0.11 17.62
C ALA A 506 21.30 -0.97 17.51
N PRO A 507 21.75 -1.63 18.59
CA PRO A 507 22.93 -2.48 18.52
C PRO A 507 22.64 -3.75 17.69
N GLY A 508 23.42 -3.95 16.62
CA GLY A 508 23.34 -5.11 15.71
C GLY A 508 22.93 -4.71 14.29
N SER A 509 23.73 -5.08 13.28
CA SER A 509 23.57 -4.66 11.87
C SER A 509 22.37 -5.29 11.13
N ASP A 510 21.73 -6.32 11.71
CA ASP A 510 20.88 -7.23 10.94
C ASP A 510 19.37 -7.02 11.17
N ARG A 511 18.96 -5.92 11.82
CA ARG A 511 17.58 -5.77 12.36
C ARG A 511 16.68 -4.80 11.59
N GLY A 512 17.12 -4.30 10.44
CA GLY A 512 16.33 -3.40 9.61
C GLY A 512 16.43 -1.91 9.97
N THR A 513 15.90 -1.06 9.10
CA THR A 513 15.93 0.40 9.21
C THR A 513 14.53 0.99 9.05
N LEU A 514 14.26 2.07 9.76
CA LEU A 514 13.18 3.00 9.48
C LEU A 514 13.82 4.32 9.04
N ARG A 515 13.39 4.85 7.91
CA ARG A 515 13.87 6.12 7.37
C ARG A 515 12.67 7.04 7.14
N LEU A 516 12.79 8.28 7.61
CA LEU A 516 11.81 9.35 7.43
C LEU A 516 12.52 10.53 6.78
N GLU A 517 12.15 10.88 5.56
CA GLU A 517 12.76 11.99 4.83
C GLU A 517 11.70 12.86 4.15
N ALA A 518 12.01 14.13 3.96
CA ALA A 518 11.17 14.99 3.14
C ALA A 518 11.42 14.68 1.66
N VAL A 519 10.34 14.61 0.89
CA VAL A 519 10.43 14.50 -0.57
C VAL A 519 11.04 15.81 -1.12
N GLU A 520 11.90 15.71 -2.13
CA GLU A 520 12.54 16.89 -2.72
C GLU A 520 11.47 17.84 -3.29
N GLY A 521 11.48 19.11 -2.87
CA GLY A 521 10.44 20.09 -3.25
C GLY A 521 9.09 19.91 -2.53
N GLY A 522 9.00 18.91 -1.65
CA GLY A 522 7.83 18.54 -0.86
C GLY A 522 7.61 19.39 0.39
N GLU A 523 8.30 20.52 0.56
CA GLU A 523 8.26 21.34 1.78
C GLU A 523 7.84 22.78 1.48
N LEU A 524 6.78 23.26 2.14
CA LEU A 524 6.36 24.66 2.04
C LEU A 524 5.70 25.17 3.32
N GLU A 525 6.18 26.30 3.81
CA GLU A 525 5.58 27.00 4.95
C GLU A 525 4.22 27.63 4.57
N PRO A 526 3.29 27.79 5.53
CA PRO A 526 2.03 28.50 5.28
C PRO A 526 2.25 29.90 4.70
N ALA A 527 1.43 30.27 3.70
CA ALA A 527 1.61 31.52 2.98
C ALA A 527 1.35 32.75 3.87
N PRO A 528 2.08 33.87 3.64
CA PRO A 528 1.75 35.14 4.26
C PRO A 528 0.32 35.57 3.93
N ARG A 529 -0.39 36.07 4.94
CA ARG A 529 -1.76 36.56 4.79
C ARG A 529 -1.84 37.87 3.99
N SER A 530 -2.69 37.90 2.97
CA SER A 530 -3.03 39.11 2.21
C SER A 530 -3.79 40.14 3.07
N PRO A 531 -3.52 41.46 2.92
CA PRO A 531 -4.20 42.50 3.68
C PRO A 531 -5.70 42.58 3.36
N ILE A 532 -6.57 42.53 4.38
CA ILE A 532 -8.04 42.59 4.20
C ILE A 532 -8.69 43.84 4.80
N SER A 533 -7.95 44.60 5.62
CA SER A 533 -8.43 45.83 6.24
C SER A 533 -7.27 46.80 6.47
N GLY A 534 -7.59 48.10 6.56
CA GLY A 534 -6.58 49.15 6.72
C GLY A 534 -5.78 49.42 5.45
N ARG A 535 -4.58 49.97 5.61
CA ARG A 535 -3.69 50.35 4.49
C ARG A 535 -3.23 49.11 3.73
N GLY A 536 -3.40 49.09 2.40
CA GLY A 536 -3.00 47.96 1.56
C GLY A 536 -4.12 46.94 1.28
N SER A 537 -5.34 47.17 1.78
CA SER A 537 -6.49 46.28 1.57
C SER A 537 -7.36 46.63 0.36
N GLU A 538 -6.96 47.63 -0.43
CA GLU A 538 -7.72 48.17 -1.57
C GLU A 538 -8.05 47.06 -2.59
N ALA A 539 -7.10 46.17 -2.87
CA ALA A 539 -7.32 45.03 -3.77
C ALA A 539 -8.36 44.04 -3.22
N TYR A 540 -8.35 43.76 -1.91
CA TYR A 540 -9.36 42.91 -1.27
C TYR A 540 -10.76 43.56 -1.30
N GLN A 541 -10.84 44.89 -1.16
CA GLN A 541 -12.12 45.62 -1.29
C GLN A 541 -12.65 45.56 -2.73
N ILE A 542 -11.78 45.66 -3.74
CA ILE A 542 -12.17 45.52 -5.15
C ILE A 542 -12.68 44.12 -5.45
N LEU A 543 -11.96 43.09 -5.02
CA LEU A 543 -12.40 41.70 -5.16
C LEU A 543 -13.75 41.49 -4.45
N SER A 544 -13.85 41.88 -3.18
CA SER A 544 -15.06 41.70 -2.38
C SER A 544 -16.27 42.45 -2.97
N GLY A 545 -16.08 43.69 -3.41
CA GLY A 545 -17.13 44.48 -4.03
C GLY A 545 -17.58 43.92 -5.37
N SER A 546 -16.65 43.38 -6.16
CA SER A 546 -16.92 42.74 -7.45
C SER A 546 -17.66 41.41 -7.29
N ILE A 547 -17.30 40.60 -6.27
CA ILE A 547 -18.04 39.38 -5.92
C ILE A 547 -19.51 39.71 -5.63
N LYS A 548 -19.76 40.73 -4.81
CA LYS A 548 -21.14 41.14 -4.48
C LYS A 548 -21.90 41.62 -5.71
N ALA A 549 -21.25 42.41 -6.56
CA ALA A 549 -21.86 42.89 -7.79
C ALA A 549 -22.16 41.79 -8.80
N ALA A 550 -21.27 40.80 -8.93
CA ALA A 550 -21.48 39.64 -9.79
C ALA A 550 -22.75 38.87 -9.41
N PHE A 551 -22.98 38.66 -8.11
CA PHE A 551 -24.21 38.05 -7.61
C PHE A 551 -25.46 38.92 -7.84
N ASN A 552 -25.37 40.23 -7.61
CA ASN A 552 -26.49 41.14 -7.83
C ASN A 552 -26.90 41.16 -9.31
N GLY A 553 -25.92 41.24 -10.23
CA GLY A 553 -26.14 41.28 -11.67
C GLY A 553 -26.65 39.98 -12.27
N TYR A 554 -26.10 38.83 -11.86
CA TYR A 554 -26.47 37.53 -12.47
C TYR A 554 -27.69 36.88 -11.81
N ARG A 555 -27.80 36.93 -10.47
CA ARG A 555 -28.89 36.30 -9.71
C ARG A 555 -30.02 37.26 -9.32
N GLY A 556 -29.94 38.55 -9.67
CA GLY A 556 -30.96 39.55 -9.36
C GLY A 556 -31.14 39.80 -7.85
N LEU A 557 -30.07 39.64 -7.09
CA LEU A 557 -30.08 39.79 -5.63
C LEU A 557 -29.90 41.27 -5.23
N ASP A 558 -30.96 42.08 -5.32
CA ASP A 558 -30.93 43.54 -5.05
C ASP A 558 -30.79 43.94 -3.55
N ASP A 559 -30.19 43.09 -2.70
CA ASP A 559 -29.88 43.38 -1.29
C ASP A 559 -28.35 43.40 -1.08
N PRO A 560 -27.75 44.51 -0.61
CA PRO A 560 -26.32 44.61 -0.33
C PRO A 560 -25.81 43.66 0.78
N ASN A 561 -26.71 42.95 1.47
CA ASN A 561 -26.39 41.86 2.41
C ASN A 561 -26.86 40.47 1.93
N ALA A 562 -27.32 40.33 0.68
CA ALA A 562 -27.68 39.02 0.11
C ALA A 562 -26.48 38.07 0.06
N VAL A 563 -25.28 38.64 -0.14
CA VAL A 563 -24.00 37.93 -0.16
C VAL A 563 -23.07 38.55 0.87
N ILE A 564 -22.54 37.70 1.72
CA ILE A 564 -21.55 38.04 2.74
C ILE A 564 -20.19 37.60 2.24
N VAL A 565 -19.28 38.55 2.02
CA VAL A 565 -17.90 38.22 1.68
C VAL A 565 -17.10 38.09 2.97
N SER A 566 -16.56 36.92 3.22
CA SER A 566 -15.73 36.61 4.39
C SER A 566 -14.33 36.23 3.90
N PRO A 567 -13.25 36.67 4.57
CA PRO A 567 -11.91 36.19 4.23
C PRO A 567 -11.89 34.67 4.38
N GLY A 568 -11.43 33.96 3.36
CA GLY A 568 -11.31 32.50 3.33
C GLY A 568 -9.87 32.04 3.59
N LEU A 569 -9.72 30.77 3.96
CA LEU A 569 -8.45 30.06 3.97
C LEU A 569 -8.54 28.96 2.92
N HIS A 570 -7.49 28.82 2.12
CA HIS A 570 -7.38 27.73 1.16
C HIS A 570 -6.38 26.68 1.64
N THR A 571 -6.59 25.43 1.24
CA THR A 571 -5.92 24.25 1.80
C THR A 571 -4.68 23.81 1.00
N GLU A 572 -4.53 24.26 -0.24
CA GLU A 572 -3.33 24.07 -1.07
C GLU A 572 -2.50 25.36 -1.25
N ASN A 573 -1.27 25.20 -1.74
CA ASN A 573 -0.32 26.29 -2.04
C ASN A 573 0.70 25.84 -3.10
N THR A 574 0.22 25.28 -4.21
CA THR A 574 1.02 24.65 -5.26
C THR A 574 1.42 25.67 -6.34
N GLY A 575 0.48 26.46 -6.89
CA GLY A 575 0.78 27.52 -7.86
C GLY A 575 1.15 28.90 -7.28
N SER A 576 0.42 29.38 -6.28
CA SER A 576 0.51 30.76 -5.75
C SER A 576 1.86 31.11 -5.11
N ARG A 577 2.58 30.12 -4.57
CA ARG A 577 3.89 30.28 -3.91
C ARG A 577 4.93 31.02 -4.74
N TYR A 578 4.86 30.91 -6.07
CA TYR A 578 5.80 31.53 -6.99
C TYR A 578 5.50 33.01 -7.25
N TYR A 579 4.31 33.49 -6.91
CA TYR A 579 3.87 34.85 -7.23
C TYR A 579 4.00 35.84 -6.05
N HIS A 580 4.52 35.42 -4.90
CA HIS A 580 4.67 36.27 -3.72
C HIS A 580 5.64 37.45 -3.91
N ASP A 581 6.63 37.31 -4.79
CA ASP A 581 7.54 38.40 -5.16
C ASP A 581 6.88 39.37 -6.17
N LEU A 582 5.87 38.90 -6.91
CA LEU A 582 5.07 39.68 -7.86
C LEU A 582 3.96 40.52 -7.20
N SER A 583 3.41 40.08 -6.06
CA SER A 583 2.34 40.79 -5.36
C SER A 583 2.22 40.38 -3.89
N ARG A 584 1.92 41.36 -3.02
CA ARG A 584 1.47 41.12 -1.62
C ARG A 584 -0.03 40.85 -1.50
N ASN A 585 -0.78 41.07 -2.58
CA ASN A 585 -2.21 40.84 -2.68
C ASN A 585 -2.43 39.60 -3.55
N ILE A 586 -2.35 38.43 -2.94
CA ILE A 586 -2.67 37.16 -3.60
C ILE A 586 -3.98 36.64 -3.03
N PHE A 587 -4.93 36.35 -3.91
CA PHE A 587 -6.23 35.84 -3.54
C PHE A 587 -6.55 34.59 -4.34
N ARG A 588 -7.27 33.67 -3.72
CA ARG A 588 -7.85 32.49 -4.40
C ARG A 588 -9.35 32.61 -4.44
N TYR A 589 -9.92 32.71 -5.63
CA TYR A 589 -11.37 32.70 -5.77
C TYR A 589 -11.83 32.20 -7.13
N ASN A 590 -12.60 31.13 -7.12
CA ASN A 590 -13.43 30.65 -8.22
C ASN A 590 -14.89 30.95 -7.90
N HIS A 591 -15.62 31.61 -8.80
CA HIS A 591 -17.04 31.93 -8.58
C HIS A 591 -17.94 30.71 -8.82
N LYS A 592 -17.70 29.64 -8.04
CA LYS A 592 -18.43 28.37 -8.04
C LYS A 592 -18.94 28.03 -6.64
N ASN A 593 -20.05 27.31 -6.58
CA ASN A 593 -20.63 26.86 -5.31
C ASN A 593 -19.82 25.67 -4.77
N LEU A 594 -19.20 25.85 -3.61
CA LEU A 594 -18.36 24.85 -2.93
C LEU A 594 -19.18 23.76 -2.23
N MET A 595 -20.43 24.04 -1.83
CA MET A 595 -21.21 23.20 -0.91
C MET A 595 -22.70 23.13 -1.24
N GLY A 596 -23.06 23.13 -2.53
CA GLY A 596 -24.46 22.92 -2.91
C GLY A 596 -24.91 21.50 -2.54
N ASP A 597 -26.14 21.35 -2.04
CA ASP A 597 -26.80 20.08 -1.66
C ASP A 597 -26.93 19.04 -2.81
N GLN A 598 -26.25 19.23 -3.96
CA GLN A 598 -26.44 18.48 -5.20
C GLN A 598 -25.17 18.23 -6.05
N LEU A 599 -23.95 18.63 -5.66
CA LEU A 599 -22.78 18.20 -6.42
C LEU A 599 -22.47 16.73 -6.09
N PRO A 600 -22.51 15.80 -7.07
CA PRO A 600 -22.38 14.37 -6.80
C PRO A 600 -20.96 13.92 -6.43
N SER A 601 -19.95 14.78 -6.60
CA SER A 601 -18.52 14.45 -6.50
C SER A 601 -17.65 15.72 -6.52
N GLY A 602 -16.43 15.64 -5.97
CA GLY A 602 -15.46 16.75 -5.89
C GLY A 602 -14.27 16.60 -6.84
N SER A 603 -13.31 17.55 -6.79
CA SER A 603 -12.03 17.47 -7.51
C SER A 603 -11.26 16.18 -7.17
N HIS A 604 -10.44 15.71 -8.13
CA HIS A 604 -9.59 14.53 -8.01
C HIS A 604 -10.30 13.19 -7.79
N THR A 605 -11.65 13.18 -7.82
CA THR A 605 -12.44 11.93 -7.79
C THR A 605 -12.68 11.39 -9.21
N VAL A 606 -13.05 10.11 -9.35
CA VAL A 606 -13.42 9.49 -10.65
C VAL A 606 -14.55 10.24 -11.38
N ASN A 607 -15.50 10.82 -10.63
CA ASN A 607 -16.66 11.51 -11.20
C ASN A 607 -16.52 13.04 -11.13
N GLU A 608 -15.32 13.59 -11.30
CA GLU A 608 -15.13 15.05 -11.26
C GLU A 608 -16.16 15.79 -12.13
N VAL A 609 -16.79 16.83 -11.56
CA VAL A 609 -18.00 17.43 -12.12
C VAL A 609 -18.08 18.93 -11.88
N ILE A 610 -18.67 19.64 -12.85
CA ILE A 610 -19.09 21.04 -12.70
C ILE A 610 -20.53 21.23 -13.18
N ARG A 611 -21.26 22.14 -12.55
CA ARG A 611 -22.58 22.58 -13.02
C ARG A 611 -22.40 23.64 -14.12
N THR A 612 -23.11 23.50 -15.23
CA THR A 612 -22.95 24.40 -16.39
C THR A 612 -23.23 25.87 -16.05
N GLU A 613 -24.21 26.14 -15.19
CA GLU A 613 -24.51 27.48 -14.68
C GLU A 613 -23.30 28.12 -13.97
N SER A 614 -22.45 27.33 -13.30
CA SER A 614 -21.25 27.85 -12.64
C SER A 614 -20.21 28.38 -13.62
N LEU A 615 -20.16 27.87 -14.86
CA LEU A 615 -19.29 28.42 -15.90
C LEU A 615 -19.73 29.83 -16.31
N LEU A 616 -21.04 30.03 -16.48
CA LEU A 616 -21.63 31.32 -16.86
C LEU A 616 -21.47 32.34 -15.74
N GLU A 617 -21.69 31.91 -14.50
CA GLU A 617 -21.45 32.71 -13.30
C GLU A 617 -19.98 33.16 -13.21
N MET A 618 -19.02 32.26 -13.50
CA MET A 618 -17.60 32.62 -13.56
C MET A 618 -17.31 33.66 -14.64
N ILE A 619 -17.87 33.53 -15.85
CA ILE A 619 -17.68 34.50 -16.94
C ILE A 619 -18.20 35.89 -16.52
N HIS A 620 -19.38 35.95 -15.92
CA HIS A 620 -19.96 37.20 -15.40
C HIS A 620 -19.09 37.82 -14.30
N PHE A 621 -18.59 36.99 -13.38
CA PHE A 621 -17.70 37.43 -12.30
C PHE A 621 -16.39 38.02 -12.83
N PHE A 622 -15.68 37.33 -13.72
CA PHE A 622 -14.42 37.84 -14.28
C PHE A 622 -14.64 39.13 -15.07
N THR A 623 -15.73 39.24 -15.83
CA THR A 623 -16.11 40.48 -16.51
C THR A 623 -16.28 41.61 -15.49
N THR A 624 -17.06 41.39 -14.44
CA THR A 624 -17.31 42.37 -13.37
C THR A 624 -16.01 42.79 -12.66
N LEU A 625 -15.17 41.81 -12.33
CA LEU A 625 -13.89 42.05 -11.66
C LEU A 625 -12.95 42.88 -12.52
N ILE A 626 -12.80 42.54 -13.81
CA ILE A 626 -11.90 43.25 -14.74
C ILE A 626 -12.34 44.70 -14.87
N LEU A 627 -13.63 44.96 -15.10
CA LEU A 627 -14.15 46.33 -15.26
C LEU A 627 -13.97 47.17 -13.98
N ASN A 628 -14.33 46.62 -12.81
CA ASN A 628 -14.15 47.31 -11.53
C ASN A 628 -12.67 47.54 -11.21
N ALA A 629 -11.82 46.55 -11.50
CA ALA A 629 -10.39 46.67 -11.33
C ALA A 629 -9.88 47.81 -12.22
N ASP A 630 -10.18 47.81 -13.52
CA ASP A 630 -9.70 48.79 -14.50
C ASP A 630 -10.05 50.25 -14.15
N GLU A 631 -11.25 50.49 -13.60
CA GLU A 631 -11.69 51.83 -13.18
C GLU A 631 -11.06 52.31 -11.85
N SER A 632 -10.46 51.40 -11.08
CA SER A 632 -9.95 51.70 -9.73
C SER A 632 -8.58 52.37 -9.76
N THR A 633 -8.54 53.68 -9.47
CA THR A 633 -7.29 54.47 -9.33
C THR A 633 -6.64 54.35 -7.95
N GLU A 634 -7.38 53.87 -6.94
CA GLU A 634 -6.93 53.77 -5.54
C GLU A 634 -5.81 52.72 -5.34
N ILE A 635 -5.71 51.74 -6.24
CA ILE A 635 -4.62 50.75 -6.28
C ILE A 635 -3.24 51.43 -6.42
N TYR A 636 -3.17 52.57 -7.11
CA TYR A 636 -1.90 53.28 -7.36
C TYR A 636 -1.48 54.23 -6.23
N ALA A 637 -2.44 54.80 -5.48
CA ALA A 637 -2.15 55.70 -4.37
C ALA A 637 -1.55 54.96 -3.15
N ALA A 638 -1.92 53.69 -2.94
CA ALA A 638 -1.33 52.83 -1.91
C ALA A 638 0.12 52.41 -2.27
N TYR A 639 0.40 52.23 -3.57
CA TYR A 639 1.70 51.84 -4.16
C TYR A 639 2.81 52.90 -3.96
N LEU A 640 2.52 54.19 -4.21
CA LEU A 640 3.51 55.27 -4.00
C LEU A 640 3.82 55.56 -2.52
N LEU A 641 2.93 55.15 -1.62
CA LEU A 641 2.95 55.47 -0.21
C LEU A 641 3.66 54.40 0.64
N SER A 642 3.81 53.17 0.14
CA SER A 642 4.60 52.09 0.74
C SER A 642 6.09 52.16 0.37
N SER A 643 6.39 52.53 -0.89
CA SER A 643 7.75 52.68 -1.42
C SER A 643 8.54 53.83 -0.76
N HIS A 644 7.87 54.91 -0.31
CA HIS A 644 8.53 56.05 0.34
C HIS A 644 8.84 55.86 1.84
N THR A 645 8.24 54.87 2.52
CA THR A 645 8.51 54.62 3.95
C THR A 645 9.75 53.75 4.21
N MET A 646 10.36 53.14 3.18
CA MET A 646 11.53 52.26 3.32
C MET A 646 12.88 52.93 2.98
N ALA A 647 12.91 54.23 2.70
CA ALA A 647 14.17 54.97 2.51
C ALA A 647 14.85 55.39 3.83
N SER A 648 14.23 55.13 5.01
CA SER A 648 14.68 55.64 6.31
C SER A 648 14.99 54.59 7.38
N GLU A 649 14.78 53.29 7.16
CA GLU A 649 15.13 52.25 8.15
C GLU A 649 15.95 51.12 7.53
N LYS A 650 17.16 51.46 7.05
CA LYS A 650 18.28 50.50 7.10
C LYS A 650 18.86 50.50 8.51
N SER A 651 18.19 49.83 9.45
CA SER A 651 18.83 49.44 10.70
C SER A 651 19.60 48.15 10.44
N ALA A 652 20.93 48.23 10.54
CA ALA A 652 21.83 47.11 10.42
C ALA A 652 21.42 45.97 11.37
N LEU A 653 21.23 44.78 10.82
CA LEU A 653 21.21 43.53 11.59
C LEU A 653 22.51 43.43 12.40
N PRO A 654 22.47 43.28 13.73
CA PRO A 654 23.66 42.96 14.50
C PRO A 654 24.07 41.51 14.22
N LEU A 655 25.34 41.33 13.85
CA LEU A 655 26.01 40.02 13.85
C LEU A 655 25.79 39.31 15.20
N PRO A 656 25.51 38.00 15.22
CA PRO A 656 25.47 37.24 16.46
C PRO A 656 26.92 37.02 16.95
N THR A 657 27.43 37.95 17.76
CA THR A 657 28.54 37.69 18.67
C THR A 657 27.97 37.33 20.03
N GLY A 658 27.81 36.02 20.28
CA GLY A 658 27.28 35.50 21.54
C GLY A 658 28.00 34.22 21.94
N THR A 659 29.11 34.42 22.64
CA THR A 659 29.96 33.40 23.28
C THR A 659 29.21 32.46 24.22
N ALA A 660 29.63 31.19 24.21
CA ALA A 660 29.25 30.15 25.16
C ALA A 660 29.28 30.60 26.65
N PRO A 661 28.35 30.16 27.49
CA PRO A 661 28.52 30.23 28.93
C PRO A 661 29.37 29.05 29.40
N ALA A 662 30.64 29.32 29.69
CA ALA A 662 31.51 28.45 30.47
C ALA A 662 31.34 28.76 31.99
N PRO A 663 31.73 27.82 32.87
CA PRO A 663 31.06 27.56 34.15
C PRO A 663 31.54 28.46 35.29
N SER A 664 30.65 28.75 36.23
CA SER A 664 31.02 29.37 37.51
C SER A 664 31.63 28.32 38.46
N SER A 665 32.93 28.45 38.70
CA SER A 665 33.66 27.72 39.73
C SER A 665 33.89 28.58 40.98
N GLY A 666 33.61 28.02 42.15
CA GLY A 666 34.02 28.53 43.47
C GLY A 666 33.56 27.58 44.59
N SER A 667 34.20 26.41 44.78
CA SER A 667 35.41 26.15 45.58
C SER A 667 35.25 26.23 47.12
N ARG A 668 35.17 25.02 47.74
CA ARG A 668 35.89 24.53 48.96
C ARG A 668 35.48 25.14 50.32
N ARG A 669 35.39 24.44 51.45
CA ARG A 669 35.95 23.17 51.97
C ARG A 669 35.39 22.97 53.40
N ARG A 670 34.94 21.76 53.82
CA ARG A 670 35.52 20.84 54.87
C ARG A 670 34.40 20.49 55.88
N SER A 671 34.28 19.35 56.58
CA SER A 671 34.96 18.05 56.70
C SER A 671 34.08 17.10 57.56
N ALA A 672 34.23 15.77 57.33
CA ALA A 672 34.01 14.61 58.24
C ALA A 672 32.56 14.29 58.72
N LEU A 673 32.05 13.05 58.93
CA LEU A 673 32.57 11.68 59.21
C LEU A 673 31.36 10.70 59.01
N LEU A 674 31.40 9.50 58.40
CA LEU A 674 31.75 8.16 58.98
C LEU A 674 31.39 7.05 57.94
N VAL A 675 32.04 5.89 58.04
CA VAL A 675 32.24 4.80 57.04
C VAL A 675 31.62 3.44 57.49
N ALA A 676 31.44 2.52 56.51
CA ALA A 676 31.27 1.04 56.57
C ALA A 676 29.81 0.49 56.64
N VAL A 677 29.38 -0.55 55.90
CA VAL A 677 29.95 -1.91 55.63
C VAL A 677 29.34 -2.45 54.30
N THR A 678 30.05 -2.64 53.18
CA THR A 678 30.83 -3.80 52.64
C THR A 678 30.11 -5.14 52.31
N LEU A 679 30.22 -5.49 51.02
CA LEU A 679 30.02 -6.79 50.36
C LEU A 679 31.31 -7.65 50.40
N ALA A 680 31.12 -8.99 50.37
CA ALA A 680 31.89 -10.01 49.63
C ALA A 680 32.54 -11.18 50.42
N CYS A 681 32.56 -12.35 49.73
CA CYS A 681 33.40 -13.58 49.84
C CYS A 681 32.71 -14.82 50.45
N VAL A 682 32.89 -16.09 50.02
CA VAL A 682 33.73 -16.77 48.99
C VAL A 682 33.25 -18.23 48.82
N ALA A 683 33.72 -18.89 47.75
CA ALA A 683 33.42 -20.23 47.24
C ALA A 683 34.07 -21.47 47.95
N PHE A 684 33.63 -22.67 47.50
CA PHE A 684 34.31 -23.98 47.41
C PHE A 684 34.77 -24.76 48.68
N SER A 685 34.31 -26.02 48.82
CA SER A 685 35.13 -27.22 49.16
C SER A 685 34.35 -28.54 49.10
N PHE A 686 35.11 -29.61 48.80
CA PHE A 686 34.78 -30.97 48.35
C PHE A 686 34.81 -32.05 49.47
N PHE A 687 34.26 -33.26 49.17
CA PHE A 687 34.44 -34.59 49.81
C PHE A 687 33.89 -34.78 51.25
N SER A 688 33.34 -35.90 51.73
CA SER A 688 33.36 -37.33 51.34
C SER A 688 32.45 -38.17 52.28
N HIS A 689 31.87 -39.27 51.75
CA HIS A 689 31.56 -40.58 52.41
C HIS A 689 30.55 -40.61 53.57
N ALA A 690 29.80 -41.68 53.87
CA ALA A 690 29.36 -42.92 53.24
C ALA A 690 28.39 -43.58 54.24
N ASP A 691 27.61 -44.55 53.75
CA ASP A 691 26.99 -45.67 54.47
C ASP A 691 25.62 -45.56 55.19
N LYS A 692 24.67 -46.26 54.55
CA LYS A 692 23.80 -47.34 55.06
C LYS A 692 22.70 -47.02 56.08
N ILE A 693 21.46 -47.40 55.74
CA ILE A 693 20.77 -48.55 56.35
C ILE A 693 19.61 -49.03 55.45
N THR A 694 19.55 -50.35 55.32
CA THR A 694 18.61 -51.22 54.62
C THR A 694 17.44 -51.68 55.51
N SER A 695 16.26 -51.91 54.92
CA SER A 695 15.37 -53.06 55.21
C SER A 695 14.29 -53.16 54.10
N ARG A 696 14.33 -54.15 53.20
CA ARG A 696 13.80 -55.53 53.28
C ARG A 696 12.28 -55.62 53.52
N VAL A 697 11.52 -56.02 52.49
CA VAL A 697 10.57 -57.15 52.52
C VAL A 697 10.57 -57.86 51.15
N SER A 698 10.46 -59.17 51.22
CA SER A 698 10.69 -60.19 50.19
C SER A 698 9.45 -60.56 49.36
N VAL A 699 9.71 -60.89 48.08
CA VAL A 699 9.26 -62.06 47.30
C VAL A 699 7.79 -62.51 47.38
N VAL A 700 7.11 -62.43 46.23
CA VAL A 700 6.31 -63.54 45.67
C VAL A 700 6.60 -63.61 44.16
N ALA A 701 6.92 -64.82 43.69
CA ALA A 701 7.16 -65.16 42.29
C ALA A 701 5.85 -65.47 41.57
N GLY A 702 5.79 -65.22 40.25
CA GLY A 702 4.77 -65.83 39.39
C GLY A 702 4.44 -65.05 38.13
N GLU A 703 4.76 -65.68 37.00
CA GLU A 703 4.21 -65.48 35.65
C GLU A 703 4.89 -64.46 34.73
N SER A 704 5.57 -65.05 33.74
CA SER A 704 6.01 -64.45 32.49
C SER A 704 4.82 -63.86 31.74
N LEU A 705 4.82 -62.54 31.55
CA LEU A 705 4.00 -61.86 30.56
C LEU A 705 4.93 -60.99 29.71
N GLY A 706 4.72 -61.09 28.40
CA GLY A 706 5.68 -60.77 27.35
C GLY A 706 6.29 -59.38 27.45
N LEU A 707 7.63 -59.35 27.32
CA LEU A 707 8.35 -58.19 26.83
C LEU A 707 7.80 -57.85 25.43
N HIS A 708 6.86 -56.91 25.37
CA HIS A 708 6.59 -56.16 24.15
C HIS A 708 7.92 -55.52 23.71
N ARG A 709 8.48 -56.01 22.60
CA ARG A 709 9.55 -55.30 21.88
C ARG A 709 8.98 -53.92 21.54
N TYR A 710 9.58 -52.88 22.09
CA TYR A 710 9.34 -51.51 21.64
C TYR A 710 9.71 -51.44 20.16
N GLU A 711 8.72 -51.20 19.29
CA GLU A 711 9.00 -50.77 17.92
C GLU A 711 9.83 -49.47 17.99
N ALA A 712 11.02 -49.51 17.37
CA ALA A 712 11.91 -48.37 17.29
C ALA A 712 11.17 -47.19 16.65
N SER A 713 11.22 -46.02 17.28
CA SER A 713 10.47 -44.83 16.86
C SER A 713 10.96 -44.20 15.55
N CYS A 714 12.12 -44.62 15.05
CA CYS A 714 12.68 -44.18 13.77
C CYS A 714 13.52 -45.32 13.16
N ALA A 715 12.85 -46.28 12.51
CA ALA A 715 13.55 -47.38 11.86
C ALA A 715 14.40 -46.85 10.68
N GLN A 716 15.70 -47.16 10.70
CA GLN A 716 16.62 -46.75 9.64
C GLN A 716 16.70 -47.81 8.53
N ALA A 717 16.67 -47.35 7.29
CA ALA A 717 17.01 -48.19 6.14
C ALA A 717 18.46 -48.68 6.25
N GLY A 718 18.73 -49.89 5.75
CA GLY A 718 20.09 -50.36 5.54
C GLY A 718 20.80 -49.53 4.48
N VAL A 719 22.14 -49.50 4.51
CA VAL A 719 22.93 -48.92 3.41
C VAL A 719 22.69 -49.76 2.16
N VAL A 720 22.32 -49.11 1.05
CA VAL A 720 22.06 -49.78 -0.23
C VAL A 720 23.12 -49.34 -1.23
N THR A 721 23.98 -50.27 -1.64
CA THR A 721 24.99 -50.06 -2.67
C THR A 721 24.70 -50.93 -3.90
N PRO A 722 24.94 -50.42 -5.12
CA PRO A 722 24.68 -51.18 -6.32
C PRO A 722 25.67 -52.33 -6.44
N LYS A 723 25.23 -53.51 -6.88
CA LYS A 723 26.10 -54.68 -7.02
C LYS A 723 26.60 -54.82 -8.45
N ARG A 724 25.70 -54.66 -9.42
CA ARG A 724 26.01 -54.72 -10.86
C ARG A 724 26.70 -53.42 -11.32
N GLY A 725 26.27 -52.29 -10.78
CA GLY A 725 26.77 -50.96 -11.07
C GLY A 725 27.99 -50.54 -10.24
N ALA A 726 28.49 -51.36 -9.32
CA ALA A 726 29.64 -51.01 -8.48
C ALA A 726 30.86 -50.50 -9.28
N PRO A 727 31.30 -51.14 -10.38
CA PRO A 727 32.45 -50.64 -11.15
C PRO A 727 32.22 -49.25 -11.77
N LEU A 728 30.98 -48.94 -12.14
CA LEU A 728 30.61 -47.63 -12.67
C LEU A 728 30.57 -46.59 -11.56
N LEU A 729 30.03 -46.93 -10.39
CA LEU A 729 30.01 -46.05 -9.24
C LEU A 729 31.44 -45.67 -8.81
N ASP A 730 32.37 -46.64 -8.80
CA ASP A 730 33.78 -46.40 -8.53
C ASP A 730 34.42 -45.48 -9.59
N ALA A 731 34.18 -45.73 -10.88
CA ALA A 731 34.70 -44.91 -11.97
C ALA A 731 34.21 -43.45 -11.90
N VAL A 732 32.93 -43.23 -11.57
CA VAL A 732 32.38 -41.87 -11.33
C VAL A 732 33.01 -41.25 -10.09
N GLY A 733 33.21 -42.05 -9.03
CA GLY A 733 33.91 -41.62 -7.82
C GLY A 733 35.33 -41.12 -8.08
N ASP A 734 36.09 -41.85 -8.91
CA ASP A 734 37.45 -41.48 -9.32
C ASP A 734 37.47 -40.18 -10.14
N LEU A 735 36.49 -39.98 -11.04
CA LEU A 735 36.35 -38.73 -11.79
C LEU A 735 36.07 -37.54 -10.87
N LEU A 736 35.14 -37.68 -9.93
CA LEU A 736 34.78 -36.65 -8.95
C LEU A 736 35.95 -36.27 -8.03
N ALA A 737 36.96 -37.13 -7.89
CA ALA A 737 38.18 -36.84 -7.13
C ALA A 737 39.18 -35.96 -7.91
N THR A 738 38.95 -35.67 -9.20
CA THR A 738 39.86 -34.87 -10.02
C THR A 738 39.47 -33.39 -10.09
N ASP A 739 40.44 -32.49 -9.90
CA ASP A 739 40.24 -31.04 -10.01
C ASP A 739 39.66 -30.62 -11.37
N ALA A 740 40.05 -31.33 -12.44
CA ALA A 740 39.58 -31.04 -13.79
C ALA A 740 38.07 -31.28 -13.94
N PHE A 741 37.56 -32.37 -13.38
CA PHE A 741 36.13 -32.68 -13.45
C PHE A 741 35.31 -31.83 -12.48
N GLN A 742 35.84 -31.57 -11.28
CA GLN A 742 35.24 -30.62 -10.32
C GLN A 742 35.09 -29.22 -10.94
N SER A 743 36.14 -28.71 -11.59
CA SER A 743 36.11 -27.42 -12.30
C SER A 743 35.08 -27.42 -13.42
N LYS A 744 34.91 -28.54 -14.12
CA LYS A 744 33.91 -28.68 -15.18
C LYS A 744 32.48 -28.56 -14.63
N ILE A 745 32.17 -29.23 -13.52
CA ILE A 745 30.85 -29.16 -12.87
C ILE A 745 30.56 -27.75 -12.35
N ILE A 746 31.55 -27.10 -11.73
CA ILE A 746 31.43 -25.69 -11.28
C ILE A 746 31.12 -24.78 -12.47
N THR A 747 31.85 -24.94 -13.58
CA THR A 747 31.64 -24.16 -14.80
C THR A 747 30.23 -24.37 -15.35
N TRP A 748 29.75 -25.62 -15.36
CA TRP A 748 28.40 -25.91 -15.83
C TRP A 748 27.29 -25.20 -15.04
N LEU A 749 27.43 -25.05 -13.72
CA LEU A 749 26.44 -24.26 -12.97
C LEU A 749 26.68 -22.74 -13.14
N SER A 750 27.93 -22.30 -13.09
CA SER A 750 28.30 -20.89 -13.23
C SER A 750 27.78 -20.28 -14.54
N GLU A 751 27.91 -20.99 -15.66
CA GLU A 751 27.41 -20.54 -16.96
C GLU A 751 25.87 -20.62 -17.05
N ALA A 752 25.24 -21.59 -16.38
CA ALA A 752 23.77 -21.69 -16.31
C ALA A 752 23.14 -20.50 -15.56
N VAL A 753 23.78 -20.02 -14.49
CA VAL A 753 23.35 -18.86 -13.70
C VAL A 753 23.43 -17.55 -14.50
N GLN A 754 24.28 -17.48 -15.52
CA GLN A 754 24.41 -16.28 -16.36
C GLN A 754 23.22 -16.06 -17.30
N VAL A 755 22.31 -17.02 -17.44
CA VAL A 755 21.10 -16.88 -18.24
C VAL A 755 19.91 -16.49 -17.33
N PRO A 756 19.39 -15.25 -17.39
CA PRO A 756 18.36 -14.77 -16.47
C PRO A 756 16.96 -15.28 -16.85
N THR A 757 16.64 -16.50 -16.43
CA THR A 757 15.36 -17.18 -16.68
C THR A 757 14.25 -16.72 -15.71
N GLU A 758 14.11 -15.41 -15.52
CA GLU A 758 13.19 -14.80 -14.55
C GLU A 758 11.71 -14.97 -14.96
N VAL A 759 10.86 -15.38 -14.01
CA VAL A 759 9.40 -15.55 -14.23
C VAL A 759 8.57 -14.80 -13.18
N TYR A 760 7.54 -14.09 -13.65
CA TYR A 760 6.67 -13.24 -12.84
C TYR A 760 5.30 -13.89 -12.60
N ASP A 761 4.63 -13.50 -11.51
CA ASP A 761 3.26 -13.95 -11.23
C ASP A 761 2.30 -13.46 -12.32
N GLY A 762 1.35 -14.32 -12.70
CA GLY A 762 0.29 -13.96 -13.65
C GLY A 762 0.73 -13.80 -15.12
N MET A 763 1.97 -14.17 -15.48
CA MET A 763 2.39 -14.18 -16.88
C MET A 763 1.44 -15.02 -17.75
N PRO A 764 1.03 -14.52 -18.94
CA PRO A 764 0.16 -15.28 -19.84
C PRO A 764 0.90 -16.49 -20.42
N PRO A 765 0.20 -17.46 -21.03
CA PRO A 765 0.84 -18.64 -21.61
C PRO A 765 1.96 -18.31 -22.63
N PRO A 766 2.95 -19.20 -22.82
CA PRO A 766 4.02 -19.03 -23.80
C PRO A 766 3.52 -18.63 -25.20
N GLY A 767 4.22 -17.69 -25.84
CA GLY A 767 3.88 -17.14 -27.16
C GLY A 767 3.00 -15.88 -27.11
N GLN A 768 2.57 -15.43 -25.93
CA GLN A 768 1.83 -14.17 -25.75
C GLN A 768 2.66 -13.05 -25.10
N ASP A 769 3.77 -13.41 -24.46
CA ASP A 769 4.66 -12.46 -23.77
C ASP A 769 6.12 -12.75 -24.18
N PRO A 770 6.88 -11.75 -24.66
CA PRO A 770 8.27 -11.94 -25.08
C PRO A 770 9.21 -12.29 -23.92
N ARG A 771 8.82 -12.04 -22.65
CA ARG A 771 9.64 -12.43 -21.50
C ARG A 771 9.90 -13.93 -21.41
N TRP A 772 9.06 -14.77 -22.03
CA TRP A 772 9.32 -16.22 -22.13
C TRP A 772 10.52 -16.58 -23.04
N GLU A 773 11.01 -15.67 -23.89
CA GLU A 773 12.07 -15.97 -24.86
C GLU A 773 13.43 -16.24 -24.20
N VAL A 774 13.60 -15.88 -22.92
CA VAL A 774 14.82 -16.12 -22.12
C VAL A 774 15.19 -17.61 -22.00
N PHE A 775 14.23 -18.52 -22.13
CA PHE A 775 14.47 -19.97 -22.11
C PHE A 775 15.12 -20.49 -23.40
N GLY A 776 15.06 -19.74 -24.51
CA GLY A 776 15.75 -20.09 -25.75
C GLY A 776 17.27 -20.20 -25.56
N PRO A 777 17.94 -19.12 -25.14
CA PRO A 777 19.37 -19.14 -24.80
C PRO A 777 19.74 -20.18 -23.75
N PHE A 778 18.87 -20.44 -22.76
CA PHE A 778 19.13 -21.46 -21.75
C PHE A 778 19.13 -22.88 -22.35
N HIS A 779 18.21 -23.18 -23.27
CA HIS A 779 18.21 -24.45 -23.99
C HIS A 779 19.43 -24.62 -24.91
N ASP A 780 19.88 -23.54 -25.57
CA ASP A 780 21.10 -23.57 -26.39
C ASP A 780 22.32 -23.89 -25.53
N TYR A 781 22.37 -23.31 -24.32
CA TYR A 781 23.39 -23.63 -23.33
C TYR A 781 23.35 -25.10 -22.91
N LEU A 782 22.18 -25.65 -22.53
CA LEU A 782 22.05 -27.07 -22.14
C LEU A 782 22.47 -28.03 -23.26
N LEU A 783 22.12 -27.72 -24.52
CA LEU A 783 22.53 -28.49 -25.69
C LEU A 783 24.05 -28.54 -25.85
N SER A 784 24.72 -27.40 -25.64
CA SER A 784 26.18 -27.29 -25.73
C SER A 784 26.89 -27.96 -24.55
N ALA A 785 26.34 -27.82 -23.34
CA ALA A 785 26.95 -28.32 -22.11
C ALA A 785 26.87 -29.86 -21.97
N PHE A 786 25.77 -30.47 -22.46
CA PHE A 786 25.46 -31.89 -22.31
C PHE A 786 25.15 -32.58 -23.65
N PRO A 787 26.12 -32.65 -24.57
CA PRO A 787 25.90 -33.17 -25.91
C PRO A 787 25.52 -34.66 -25.93
N LEU A 788 26.08 -35.49 -25.04
CA LEU A 788 25.76 -36.93 -25.04
C LEU A 788 24.34 -37.20 -24.55
N VAL A 789 23.84 -36.42 -23.60
CA VAL A 789 22.44 -36.46 -23.18
C VAL A 789 21.52 -36.20 -24.38
N HIS A 790 21.77 -35.13 -25.13
CA HIS A 790 20.94 -34.74 -26.27
C HIS A 790 21.09 -35.68 -27.49
N GLU A 791 22.23 -36.35 -27.63
CA GLU A 791 22.43 -37.39 -28.66
C GLU A 791 21.72 -38.70 -28.30
N THR A 792 21.63 -39.04 -27.00
CA THR A 792 21.21 -40.37 -26.53
C THR A 792 19.75 -40.43 -26.08
N LEU A 793 19.26 -39.42 -25.36
CA LEU A 793 17.91 -39.41 -24.80
C LEU A 793 16.91 -38.82 -25.79
N ALA A 794 15.68 -39.34 -25.77
CA ALA A 794 14.60 -38.73 -26.53
C ALA A 794 14.09 -37.49 -25.78
N LEU A 795 14.26 -36.31 -26.38
CA LEU A 795 13.74 -35.04 -25.86
C LEU A 795 12.41 -34.68 -26.51
N THR A 796 11.39 -34.45 -25.69
CA THR A 796 10.11 -33.83 -26.09
C THR A 796 10.01 -32.45 -25.47
N LYS A 797 9.88 -31.40 -26.29
CA LYS A 797 9.51 -30.06 -25.82
C LYS A 797 8.00 -30.00 -25.58
N VAL A 798 7.60 -29.67 -24.36
CA VAL A 798 6.20 -29.59 -23.91
C VAL A 798 5.86 -28.14 -23.61
N ASN A 799 4.73 -27.66 -24.12
CA ASN A 799 4.29 -26.27 -23.96
C ASN A 799 5.38 -25.23 -24.28
N THR A 800 6.10 -25.44 -25.39
CA THR A 800 7.24 -24.63 -25.86
C THR A 800 8.54 -24.84 -25.09
N TYR A 801 8.55 -24.64 -23.77
CA TYR A 801 9.79 -24.57 -22.98
C TYR A 801 9.99 -25.69 -21.94
N GLY A 802 8.98 -26.52 -21.66
CA GLY A 802 9.14 -27.67 -20.79
C GLY A 802 9.96 -28.76 -21.46
N LEU A 803 10.92 -29.35 -20.74
CA LEU A 803 11.81 -30.37 -21.29
C LEU A 803 11.50 -31.73 -20.68
N LEU A 804 11.10 -32.69 -21.52
CA LEU A 804 10.87 -34.08 -21.11
C LEU A 804 11.87 -34.99 -21.80
N TYR A 805 12.87 -35.48 -21.07
CA TYR A 805 13.84 -36.45 -21.57
C TYR A 805 13.47 -37.87 -21.16
N GLN A 806 13.62 -38.81 -22.09
CA GLN A 806 13.43 -40.24 -21.84
C GLN A 806 14.70 -41.02 -22.19
N TRP A 807 15.28 -41.66 -21.17
CA TRP A 807 16.30 -42.68 -21.35
C TRP A 807 15.66 -44.06 -21.28
N ALA A 808 15.35 -44.63 -22.45
CA ALA A 808 14.64 -45.89 -22.56
C ALA A 808 15.44 -47.05 -21.92
N GLY A 809 14.80 -47.75 -20.98
CA GLY A 809 15.34 -48.94 -20.36
C GLY A 809 15.19 -50.19 -21.24
N SER A 810 16.05 -51.19 -21.05
CA SER A 810 15.94 -52.46 -21.78
C SER A 810 14.80 -53.38 -21.32
N ASP A 811 14.23 -53.16 -20.14
CA ASP A 811 13.14 -53.96 -19.56
C ASP A 811 11.88 -53.11 -19.33
N SER A 812 10.87 -53.32 -20.16
CA SER A 812 9.60 -52.59 -20.09
C SER A 812 8.67 -53.06 -18.96
N SER A 813 9.01 -54.13 -18.22
CA SER A 813 8.23 -54.58 -17.06
C SER A 813 8.55 -53.78 -15.79
N LEU A 814 9.67 -53.06 -15.77
CA LEU A 814 10.07 -52.20 -14.66
C LEU A 814 9.41 -50.83 -14.80
N LYS A 815 8.75 -50.36 -13.73
CA LYS A 815 8.17 -49.01 -13.71
C LYS A 815 9.27 -47.94 -13.86
N PRO A 816 9.09 -46.90 -14.68
CA PRO A 816 10.06 -45.81 -14.78
C PRO A 816 10.28 -45.08 -13.45
N ILE A 817 11.41 -44.38 -13.34
CA ILE A 817 11.68 -43.38 -12.30
C ILE A 817 11.69 -41.98 -12.91
N LEU A 818 11.27 -40.98 -12.15
CA LEU A 818 11.23 -39.58 -12.59
C LEU A 818 12.16 -38.72 -11.70
N PHE A 819 13.03 -37.96 -12.36
CA PHE A 819 13.73 -36.84 -11.75
C PHE A 819 13.15 -35.53 -12.28
N ALA A 820 12.71 -34.66 -11.38
CA ALA A 820 12.19 -33.34 -11.71
C ALA A 820 13.10 -32.23 -11.15
N ALA A 821 13.10 -31.10 -11.85
CA ALA A 821 13.71 -29.83 -11.45
C ALA A 821 13.05 -28.71 -12.28
N HIS A 822 13.37 -27.46 -12.02
CA HIS A 822 12.86 -26.33 -12.81
C HIS A 822 13.99 -25.46 -13.39
N GLN A 823 13.63 -24.67 -14.40
CA GLN A 823 14.57 -23.85 -15.19
C GLN A 823 14.52 -22.38 -14.80
N ASP A 824 13.37 -21.94 -14.30
CA ASP A 824 13.07 -20.56 -13.97
C ASP A 824 13.68 -20.14 -12.64
N VAL A 825 13.62 -18.83 -12.37
CA VAL A 825 14.07 -18.23 -11.11
C VAL A 825 13.16 -17.06 -10.75
N VAL A 826 13.05 -16.73 -9.45
CA VAL A 826 12.39 -15.47 -9.06
C VAL A 826 13.12 -14.24 -9.63
N PRO A 827 12.38 -13.16 -9.96
CA PRO A 827 12.97 -11.90 -10.37
C PRO A 827 13.87 -11.28 -9.29
N VAL A 828 14.83 -10.47 -9.72
CA VAL A 828 15.59 -9.60 -8.81
C VAL A 828 14.89 -8.25 -8.69
N GLU A 829 14.59 -7.83 -7.47
CA GLU A 829 14.04 -6.51 -7.17
C GLU A 829 15.01 -5.40 -7.62
N PRO A 830 14.62 -4.49 -8.54
CA PRO A 830 15.48 -3.40 -8.98
C PRO A 830 16.10 -2.58 -7.84
N LEU A 831 15.34 -2.34 -6.77
CA LEU A 831 15.81 -1.54 -5.63
C LEU A 831 16.88 -2.23 -4.76
N THR A 832 17.08 -3.55 -4.90
CA THR A 832 18.07 -4.31 -4.13
C THR A 832 19.30 -4.70 -4.94
N TYR A 833 19.41 -4.24 -6.20
CA TYR A 833 20.53 -4.60 -7.08
C TYR A 833 21.89 -4.23 -6.47
N ASP A 834 21.97 -3.10 -5.79
CA ASP A 834 23.18 -2.60 -5.14
C ASP A 834 23.52 -3.33 -3.81
N ASP A 835 22.59 -4.12 -3.28
CA ASP A 835 22.77 -4.93 -2.06
C ASP A 835 23.43 -6.30 -2.35
N TRP A 836 23.57 -6.67 -3.64
CA TRP A 836 24.26 -7.89 -4.06
C TRP A 836 25.79 -7.71 -4.00
N THR A 837 26.46 -8.59 -3.24
CA THR A 837 27.93 -8.68 -3.15
C THR A 837 28.56 -9.02 -4.51
N HIS A 838 27.87 -9.85 -5.29
CA HIS A 838 28.22 -10.21 -6.67
C HIS A 838 26.96 -10.04 -7.53
N PRO A 839 27.05 -9.47 -8.75
CA PRO A 839 25.87 -9.26 -9.58
C PRO A 839 25.04 -10.54 -9.72
N PRO A 840 23.70 -10.44 -9.65
CA PRO A 840 22.82 -11.60 -9.46
C PRO A 840 22.96 -12.67 -10.55
N PHE A 841 23.27 -12.30 -11.78
CA PHE A 841 23.45 -13.22 -12.91
C PHE A 841 24.93 -13.35 -13.33
N SER A 842 25.87 -13.15 -12.42
CA SER A 842 27.32 -13.30 -12.73
C SER A 842 27.80 -14.75 -12.70
N GLY A 843 27.13 -15.63 -11.95
CA GLY A 843 27.59 -17.00 -11.71
C GLY A 843 28.96 -17.07 -11.02
N HIS A 844 29.33 -16.07 -10.23
CA HIS A 844 30.69 -15.91 -9.69
C HIS A 844 31.08 -17.06 -8.77
N TYR A 845 32.24 -17.69 -8.99
CA TYR A 845 32.82 -18.68 -8.09
C TYR A 845 33.97 -18.06 -7.28
N ASP A 846 33.83 -18.02 -5.95
CA ASP A 846 34.80 -17.39 -5.04
C ASP A 846 35.88 -18.36 -4.50
N GLY A 847 35.93 -19.58 -5.04
CA GLY A 847 36.77 -20.68 -4.52
C GLY A 847 36.06 -21.60 -3.53
N LYS A 848 34.85 -21.27 -3.09
CA LYS A 848 34.04 -22.09 -2.20
C LYS A 848 32.56 -22.15 -2.61
N TYR A 849 31.97 -21.00 -2.89
CA TYR A 849 30.58 -20.82 -3.26
C TYR A 849 30.45 -20.34 -4.70
N ILE A 850 29.38 -20.77 -5.36
CA ILE A 850 28.92 -20.23 -6.65
C ILE A 850 27.76 -19.30 -6.32
N TRP A 851 27.92 -18.02 -6.64
CA TRP A 851 26.99 -16.94 -6.31
C TRP A 851 26.12 -16.57 -7.52
N GLY A 852 24.84 -16.33 -7.25
CA GLY A 852 23.88 -15.78 -8.20
C GLY A 852 22.49 -16.39 -8.09
N ARG A 853 21.50 -15.70 -8.65
CA ARG A 853 20.10 -16.13 -8.68
C ARG A 853 19.96 -17.44 -9.47
N GLY A 854 19.35 -18.44 -8.85
CA GLY A 854 19.23 -19.80 -9.38
C GLY A 854 20.42 -20.72 -9.09
N SER A 855 21.48 -20.21 -8.45
CA SER A 855 22.62 -21.05 -8.06
C SER A 855 22.25 -22.08 -7.00
N SER A 856 21.23 -21.82 -6.18
CA SER A 856 20.66 -22.74 -5.20
C SER A 856 19.34 -23.32 -5.70
N ASP A 857 18.44 -22.47 -6.23
CA ASP A 857 17.03 -22.82 -6.52
C ASP A 857 16.62 -22.53 -7.98
N ASP A 858 16.53 -23.52 -8.88
CA ASP A 858 17.04 -24.90 -8.73
C ASP A 858 17.91 -25.33 -9.92
N LYS A 859 18.62 -24.38 -10.54
CA LYS A 859 19.60 -24.75 -11.58
C LYS A 859 20.66 -25.70 -11.04
N SER A 860 20.94 -25.69 -9.72
CA SER A 860 21.86 -26.64 -9.09
C SER A 860 21.40 -28.10 -9.19
N GLY A 861 20.12 -28.38 -8.92
CA GLY A 861 19.50 -29.69 -9.10
C GLY A 861 19.48 -30.10 -10.56
N LEU A 862 18.98 -29.23 -11.43
CA LEU A 862 18.91 -29.45 -12.89
C LEU A 862 20.27 -29.81 -13.48
N ILE A 863 21.29 -28.99 -13.21
CA ILE A 863 22.65 -29.20 -13.74
C ILE A 863 23.28 -30.48 -13.17
N SER A 864 23.01 -30.82 -11.90
CA SER A 864 23.52 -32.05 -11.30
C SER A 864 22.89 -33.31 -11.89
N ILE A 865 21.60 -33.29 -12.22
CA ILE A 865 20.92 -34.38 -12.94
C ILE A 865 21.54 -34.54 -14.33
N MET A 866 21.68 -33.44 -15.09
CA MET A 866 22.25 -33.47 -16.44
C MET A 866 23.71 -33.96 -16.44
N ALA A 867 24.53 -33.47 -15.51
CA ALA A 867 25.92 -33.89 -15.34
C ALA A 867 26.03 -35.38 -15.00
N THR A 868 25.11 -35.91 -14.18
CA THR A 868 25.07 -37.33 -13.85
C THR A 868 24.83 -38.18 -15.09
N ILE A 869 23.78 -37.86 -15.86
CA ILE A 869 23.40 -38.65 -17.04
C ILE A 869 24.48 -38.58 -18.12
N GLU A 870 24.99 -37.37 -18.41
CA GLU A 870 26.11 -37.16 -19.33
C GLU A 870 27.32 -38.04 -18.96
N THR A 871 27.66 -38.08 -17.67
CA THR A 871 28.79 -38.87 -17.16
C THR A 871 28.53 -40.36 -17.27
N MET A 872 27.34 -40.83 -16.92
CA MET A 872 26.99 -42.26 -17.03
C MET A 872 26.99 -42.74 -18.49
N ILE A 873 26.51 -41.93 -19.44
CA ILE A 873 26.56 -42.23 -20.88
C ILE A 873 28.03 -42.30 -21.35
N ALA A 874 28.86 -41.35 -20.94
CA ALA A 874 30.29 -41.34 -21.29
C ALA A 874 31.03 -42.58 -20.76
N GLN A 875 30.60 -43.14 -19.61
CA GLN A 875 31.12 -44.38 -19.04
C GLN A 875 30.46 -45.66 -19.63
N GLY A 876 29.57 -45.52 -20.61
CA GLY A 876 28.95 -46.63 -21.33
C GLY A 876 27.79 -47.31 -20.61
N PHE A 877 27.17 -46.65 -19.63
CA PHE A 877 25.99 -47.18 -18.94
C PHE A 877 24.79 -47.31 -19.89
N LYS A 878 23.99 -48.35 -19.69
CA LYS A 878 22.71 -48.56 -20.37
C LYS A 878 21.69 -49.05 -19.33
N PRO A 879 20.60 -48.31 -19.10
CA PRO A 879 19.68 -48.66 -18.03
C PRO A 879 18.81 -49.85 -18.41
N ALA A 880 18.50 -50.69 -17.43
CA ALA A 880 17.44 -51.69 -17.53
C ALA A 880 16.06 -51.06 -17.32
N ARG A 881 15.93 -50.13 -16.37
CA ARG A 881 14.70 -49.38 -16.06
C ARG A 881 14.67 -48.06 -16.82
N THR A 882 13.51 -47.65 -17.32
CA THR A 882 13.40 -46.35 -17.99
C THR A 882 13.61 -45.21 -16.98
N ILE A 883 14.47 -44.25 -17.34
CA ILE A 883 14.74 -43.04 -16.55
C ILE A 883 14.11 -41.86 -17.30
N VAL A 884 13.27 -41.10 -16.61
CA VAL A 884 12.58 -39.93 -17.15
C VAL A 884 13.05 -38.69 -16.40
N ILE A 885 13.25 -37.61 -17.13
CA ILE A 885 13.67 -36.32 -16.58
C ILE A 885 12.68 -35.27 -17.08
N ALA A 886 12.13 -34.47 -16.17
CA ALA A 886 11.18 -33.41 -16.49
C ALA A 886 11.69 -32.08 -15.93
N PHE A 887 11.89 -31.08 -16.79
CA PHE A 887 12.26 -29.73 -16.38
C PHE A 887 11.15 -28.73 -16.66
N GLY A 888 10.53 -28.24 -15.59
CA GLY A 888 9.56 -27.14 -15.60
C GLY A 888 10.22 -25.80 -16.00
N PHE A 889 9.41 -24.77 -16.23
CA PHE A 889 9.91 -23.44 -16.62
C PHE A 889 9.08 -22.29 -16.03
N ASP A 890 8.22 -22.60 -15.06
CA ASP A 890 7.39 -21.63 -14.35
C ASP A 890 7.04 -22.11 -12.92
N GLU A 891 7.90 -22.92 -12.28
CA GLU A 891 7.72 -23.38 -10.89
C GLU A 891 7.47 -22.19 -9.96
N GLU A 892 8.24 -21.12 -10.17
CA GLU A 892 8.22 -19.89 -9.39
C GLU A 892 6.92 -19.11 -9.60
N ALA A 893 6.13 -19.47 -10.61
CA ALA A 893 4.77 -18.98 -10.89
C ALA A 893 3.71 -20.10 -10.80
N SER A 894 3.90 -21.04 -9.86
CA SER A 894 3.00 -22.17 -9.54
C SER A 894 3.01 -23.36 -10.51
N GLY A 895 3.97 -23.42 -11.44
CA GLY A 895 4.23 -24.59 -12.29
C GLY A 895 3.13 -24.93 -13.31
N ARG A 896 2.20 -24.01 -13.61
CA ARG A 896 1.00 -24.32 -14.41
C ARG A 896 1.31 -24.63 -15.86
N GLN A 897 2.23 -23.86 -16.46
CA GLN A 897 2.62 -23.95 -17.87
C GLN A 897 3.69 -25.02 -18.09
N GLY A 898 4.58 -25.24 -17.11
CA GLY A 898 5.69 -26.18 -17.11
C GLY A 898 5.27 -27.52 -16.52
N ALA A 899 5.35 -27.67 -15.20
CA ALA A 899 5.09 -28.94 -14.51
C ALA A 899 3.68 -29.49 -14.77
N GLY A 900 2.66 -28.62 -14.86
CA GLY A 900 1.30 -28.98 -15.24
C GLY A 900 1.21 -29.61 -16.62
N ALA A 901 1.81 -28.98 -17.63
CA ALA A 901 1.83 -29.51 -18.99
C ALA A 901 2.69 -30.77 -19.10
N LEU A 902 3.81 -30.85 -18.38
CA LEU A 902 4.67 -32.03 -18.29
C LEU A 902 3.94 -33.20 -17.65
N GLY A 903 3.20 -32.97 -16.57
CA GLY A 903 2.34 -33.95 -15.91
C GLY A 903 1.32 -34.52 -16.90
N GLU A 904 0.60 -33.66 -17.62
CA GLU A 904 -0.34 -34.10 -18.67
C GLU A 904 0.34 -34.90 -19.79
N ALA A 905 1.53 -34.49 -20.22
CA ALA A 905 2.29 -35.20 -21.25
C ALA A 905 2.70 -36.60 -20.76
N MET A 906 3.20 -36.71 -19.52
CA MET A 906 3.55 -37.98 -18.90
C MET A 906 2.33 -38.87 -18.69
N GLU A 907 1.18 -38.32 -18.27
CA GLU A 907 -0.07 -39.08 -18.18
C GLU A 907 -0.51 -39.64 -19.53
N LYS A 908 -0.29 -38.92 -20.64
CA LYS A 908 -0.58 -39.38 -22.00
C LYS A 908 0.38 -40.49 -22.45
N ILE A 909 1.64 -40.44 -22.03
CA ILE A 909 2.68 -41.41 -22.43
C ILE A 909 2.61 -42.69 -21.58
N TYR A 910 2.44 -42.56 -20.26
CA TYR A 910 2.58 -43.65 -19.30
C TYR A 910 1.26 -44.08 -18.62
N GLY A 911 0.21 -43.26 -18.70
CA GLY A 911 -1.08 -43.49 -18.02
C GLY A 911 -1.21 -42.74 -16.69
N LYS A 912 -2.38 -42.86 -16.04
CA LYS A 912 -2.73 -42.16 -14.79
C LYS A 912 -2.78 -43.05 -13.55
N ASP A 913 -2.49 -44.34 -13.70
CA ASP A 913 -2.56 -45.33 -12.61
C ASP A 913 -1.18 -45.60 -12.02
N LEU A 914 -0.57 -44.53 -11.50
CA LEU A 914 0.72 -44.57 -10.78
C LEU A 914 1.83 -45.28 -11.57
N PRO A 915 2.11 -44.88 -12.82
CA PRO A 915 3.04 -45.59 -13.68
C PRO A 915 4.49 -45.51 -13.21
N PHE A 916 4.86 -44.55 -12.35
CA PHE A 916 6.24 -44.38 -11.88
C PHE A 916 6.47 -45.09 -10.54
N ALA A 917 7.66 -45.69 -10.41
CA ALA A 917 8.12 -46.29 -9.16
C ALA A 917 8.26 -45.23 -8.06
N PHE A 918 8.90 -44.11 -8.40
CA PHE A 918 8.97 -42.91 -7.56
C PHE A 918 9.29 -41.67 -8.40
N VAL A 919 9.04 -40.52 -7.80
CA VAL A 919 9.44 -39.20 -8.26
C VAL A 919 10.39 -38.61 -7.23
N VAL A 920 11.56 -38.14 -7.67
CA VAL A 920 12.42 -37.25 -6.88
C VAL A 920 12.41 -35.89 -7.56
N ASP A 921 11.92 -34.90 -6.84
CA ASP A 921 11.89 -33.51 -7.25
C ASP A 921 12.84 -32.69 -6.39
N GLU A 922 13.03 -31.43 -6.73
CA GLU A 922 13.85 -30.49 -5.99
C GLU A 922 13.52 -30.49 -4.49
N GLY A 923 14.50 -30.13 -3.66
CA GLY A 923 14.22 -29.95 -2.24
C GLY A 923 15.46 -29.91 -1.37
N GLY A 924 15.24 -30.13 -0.07
CA GLY A 924 16.30 -30.08 0.92
C GLY A 924 17.35 -31.19 0.75
N GLY A 925 18.34 -31.17 1.63
CA GLY A 925 19.39 -32.18 1.64
C GLY A 925 19.65 -32.70 3.05
N PHE A 926 20.91 -32.63 3.46
CA PHE A 926 21.33 -33.06 4.78
C PHE A 926 22.08 -31.96 5.53
N GLY A 927 22.26 -32.16 6.84
CA GLY A 927 23.13 -31.32 7.62
C GLY A 927 23.23 -31.73 9.09
N GLY A 928 23.93 -30.93 9.88
CA GLY A 928 24.44 -31.29 11.19
C GLY A 928 25.91 -31.73 11.15
N ASP A 929 26.48 -32.02 12.32
CA ASP A 929 27.87 -32.44 12.49
C ASP A 929 27.96 -33.60 13.51
N ALA A 930 29.17 -33.99 13.91
CA ALA A 930 29.36 -35.05 14.89
C ALA A 930 28.79 -34.72 16.29
N GLU A 931 28.66 -33.43 16.64
CA GLU A 931 28.09 -32.98 17.92
C GLU A 931 26.57 -32.93 17.90
N GLN A 932 25.97 -32.66 16.74
CA GLN A 932 24.53 -32.58 16.53
C GLN A 932 23.92 -33.88 15.98
N GLY A 933 24.75 -34.77 15.41
CA GLY A 933 24.31 -35.85 14.52
C GLY A 933 24.00 -35.31 13.12
N VAL A 934 24.30 -36.10 12.09
CA VAL A 934 24.02 -35.73 10.69
C VAL A 934 22.68 -36.35 10.27
N PHE A 935 21.78 -35.52 9.74
CA PHE A 935 20.45 -35.94 9.31
C PHE A 935 20.20 -35.56 7.85
N ALA A 936 19.66 -36.50 7.07
CA ALA A 936 19.00 -36.23 5.80
C ALA A 936 17.48 -36.21 6.00
N MET A 937 16.81 -35.26 5.37
CA MET A 937 15.37 -35.07 5.52
C MET A 937 14.66 -34.99 4.15
N PRO A 938 14.60 -36.09 3.38
CA PRO A 938 13.78 -36.13 2.18
C PRO A 938 12.33 -35.78 2.52
N ALA A 939 11.76 -34.79 1.85
CA ALA A 939 10.39 -34.38 2.14
C ALA A 939 9.40 -35.43 1.63
N VAL A 940 8.52 -35.89 2.52
CA VAL A 940 7.53 -36.94 2.24
C VAL A 940 6.09 -36.42 2.35
N ALA A 941 5.95 -35.14 2.69
CA ALA A 941 4.72 -34.39 2.77
C ALA A 941 5.05 -32.92 2.51
N GLU A 942 4.06 -32.16 2.07
CA GLU A 942 4.20 -30.75 1.71
C GLU A 942 2.99 -29.98 2.24
N LYS A 943 3.23 -28.74 2.67
CA LYS A 943 2.16 -27.84 3.12
C LYS A 943 1.19 -27.51 1.99
N GLY A 944 -0.03 -27.11 2.34
CA GLY A 944 -0.96 -26.51 1.38
C GLY A 944 -0.58 -25.06 1.08
N TYR A 945 -1.30 -24.45 0.14
CA TYR A 945 -0.99 -23.11 -0.38
C TYR A 945 -2.27 -22.31 -0.62
N LEU A 946 -2.24 -21.01 -0.29
CA LEU A 946 -3.28 -20.05 -0.67
C LEU A 946 -2.70 -18.63 -0.66
N ASP A 947 -2.84 -17.91 -1.77
CA ASP A 947 -2.64 -16.46 -1.79
C ASP A 947 -4.00 -15.76 -1.72
N VAL A 948 -4.20 -14.98 -0.66
CA VAL A 948 -5.41 -14.18 -0.45
C VAL A 948 -5.13 -12.76 -0.88
N GLN A 949 -5.80 -12.30 -1.93
CA GLN A 949 -5.81 -10.89 -2.27
C GLN A 949 -6.88 -10.17 -1.46
N LEU A 950 -6.46 -9.16 -0.71
CA LEU A 950 -7.32 -8.15 -0.11
C LEU A 950 -7.44 -7.01 -1.11
N GLU A 951 -8.65 -6.75 -1.57
CA GLU A 951 -8.95 -5.60 -2.41
C GLU A 951 -9.92 -4.70 -1.66
N LEU A 952 -9.45 -3.50 -1.32
CA LEU A 952 -10.22 -2.50 -0.63
C LEU A 952 -10.53 -1.36 -1.59
N ASN A 953 -11.82 -1.03 -1.73
CA ASN A 953 -12.26 0.13 -2.50
C ASN A 953 -13.02 1.08 -1.58
N SER A 954 -12.73 2.38 -1.64
CA SER A 954 -13.50 3.42 -0.95
C SER A 954 -13.46 4.73 -1.75
N PRO A 955 -14.27 5.75 -1.41
CA PRO A 955 -14.20 7.05 -2.08
C PRO A 955 -12.79 7.65 -1.96
N GLY A 956 -12.19 7.99 -3.09
CA GLY A 956 -10.96 8.77 -3.18
C GLY A 956 -11.25 10.27 -3.01
N GLY A 957 -10.28 11.11 -3.37
CA GLY A 957 -10.43 12.56 -3.36
C GLY A 957 -9.13 13.29 -3.04
N HIS A 958 -9.22 14.60 -2.88
CA HIS A 958 -8.06 15.45 -2.63
C HIS A 958 -7.45 15.21 -1.23
N SER A 959 -6.13 14.98 -1.13
CA SER A 959 -5.47 14.64 0.16
C SER A 959 -5.47 15.76 1.19
N SER A 960 -5.77 16.99 0.78
CA SER A 960 -5.92 18.15 1.67
C SER A 960 -7.17 18.12 2.56
N ILE A 961 -8.18 17.34 2.17
CA ILE A 961 -9.43 17.14 2.91
C ILE A 961 -9.63 15.64 3.14
N PRO A 962 -8.72 14.96 3.86
CA PRO A 962 -8.77 13.52 3.97
C PRO A 962 -9.95 13.10 4.88
N PRO A 963 -10.62 11.98 4.57
CA PRO A 963 -11.61 11.40 5.47
C PRO A 963 -10.96 10.95 6.79
N VAL A 964 -11.78 10.53 7.76
CA VAL A 964 -11.28 10.00 9.04
C VAL A 964 -10.33 8.81 8.84
N HIS A 965 -10.61 7.97 7.84
CA HIS A 965 -9.74 6.86 7.44
C HIS A 965 -9.57 6.83 5.92
N THR A 966 -8.32 6.79 5.48
CA THR A 966 -7.97 6.64 4.06
C THR A 966 -8.10 5.17 3.60
N THR A 967 -8.21 4.92 2.30
CA THR A 967 -8.18 3.56 1.74
C THR A 967 -6.91 2.81 2.18
N ILE A 968 -5.75 3.47 2.12
CA ILE A 968 -4.47 2.90 2.57
C ILE A 968 -4.47 2.66 4.09
N GLY A 969 -4.98 3.60 4.89
CA GLY A 969 -5.09 3.46 6.34
C GLY A 969 -5.94 2.28 6.78
N MET A 970 -7.10 2.08 6.15
CA MET A 970 -7.96 0.92 6.38
C MET A 970 -7.27 -0.40 5.99
N LEU A 971 -6.59 -0.45 4.84
CA LEU A 971 -5.83 -1.63 4.42
C LEU A 971 -4.68 -1.95 5.38
N ALA A 972 -3.95 -0.93 5.84
CA ALA A 972 -2.89 -1.08 6.83
C ALA A 972 -3.42 -1.68 8.15
N ALA A 973 -4.59 -1.25 8.61
CA ALA A 973 -5.23 -1.83 9.79
C ALA A 973 -5.60 -3.32 9.60
N LEU A 974 -6.09 -3.71 8.41
CA LEU A 974 -6.35 -5.12 8.07
C LEU A 974 -5.06 -5.96 8.06
N ILE A 975 -3.96 -5.41 7.55
CA ILE A 975 -2.64 -6.07 7.54
C ILE A 975 -2.08 -6.23 8.94
N VAL A 976 -2.12 -5.18 9.76
CA VAL A 976 -1.73 -5.25 11.17
C VAL A 976 -2.58 -6.30 11.90
N LYS A 977 -3.87 -6.42 11.56
CA LYS A 977 -4.74 -7.46 12.12
C LYS A 977 -4.27 -8.87 11.79
N TYR A 978 -3.79 -9.13 10.57
CA TYR A 978 -3.16 -10.41 10.24
C TYR A 978 -1.90 -10.65 11.07
N GLU A 979 -0.97 -9.70 11.09
CA GLU A 979 0.31 -9.82 11.80
C GLU A 979 0.12 -10.05 13.32
N GLU A 980 -0.86 -9.40 13.94
CA GLU A 980 -1.19 -9.59 15.37
C GLU A 980 -1.89 -10.92 15.69
N ASN A 981 -2.42 -11.63 14.68
CA ASN A 981 -3.21 -12.85 14.86
C ASN A 981 -2.62 -14.03 14.07
N PRO A 982 -1.36 -14.45 14.37
CA PRO A 982 -0.76 -15.61 13.72
C PRO A 982 -1.49 -16.90 14.09
N TYR A 983 -1.56 -17.83 13.14
CA TYR A 983 -2.16 -19.14 13.35
C TYR A 983 -1.51 -19.88 14.55
N PRO A 984 -2.32 -20.54 15.41
CA PRO A 984 -1.79 -21.42 16.43
C PRO A 984 -1.21 -22.69 15.79
N ALA A 985 0.03 -23.02 16.12
CA ALA A 985 0.64 -24.29 15.72
C ALA A 985 0.33 -25.38 16.75
N THR A 986 0.01 -26.59 16.30
CA THR A 986 -0.26 -27.77 17.15
C THR A 986 0.54 -28.97 16.66
N LEU A 987 1.13 -29.73 17.59
CA LEU A 987 1.97 -30.87 17.24
C LEU A 987 1.18 -32.17 17.33
N ASP A 988 0.81 -32.73 16.18
CA ASP A 988 0.04 -33.98 16.09
C ASP A 988 0.93 -35.22 16.03
N ARG A 989 0.46 -36.34 16.61
CA ARG A 989 1.23 -37.60 16.69
C ARG A 989 1.50 -38.25 15.34
N ASP A 990 0.59 -38.05 14.40
CA ASP A 990 0.67 -38.65 13.07
C ASP A 990 1.34 -37.71 12.07
N SER A 991 1.67 -36.48 12.50
CA SER A 991 2.35 -35.49 11.67
C SER A 991 3.78 -35.89 11.36
N VAL A 992 4.27 -35.47 10.19
CA VAL A 992 5.66 -35.68 9.79
C VAL A 992 6.65 -34.95 10.72
N PRO A 993 6.44 -33.69 11.16
CA PRO A 993 7.38 -33.00 12.02
C PRO A 993 7.57 -33.70 13.37
N TYR A 994 6.51 -34.32 13.92
CA TYR A 994 6.62 -35.14 15.12
C TYR A 994 7.47 -36.39 14.91
N GLN A 995 7.35 -37.04 13.75
CA GLN A 995 8.20 -38.19 13.39
C GLN A 995 9.65 -37.78 13.16
N THR A 996 9.89 -36.63 12.53
CA THR A 996 11.24 -36.03 12.44
C THR A 996 11.84 -35.83 13.82
N LEU A 997 11.08 -35.24 14.75
CA LEU A 997 11.51 -35.04 16.14
C LEU A 997 11.81 -36.36 16.86
N GLN A 998 11.01 -37.40 16.63
CA GLN A 998 11.26 -38.73 17.16
C GLN A 998 12.58 -39.32 16.63
N CYS A 999 12.88 -39.16 15.34
CA CYS A 999 14.16 -39.55 14.76
C CYS A 999 15.33 -38.76 15.37
N MET A 1000 15.21 -37.43 15.43
CA MET A 1000 16.23 -36.56 15.97
C MET A 1000 16.54 -36.88 17.43
N THR A 1001 15.53 -37.03 18.28
CA THR A 1001 15.75 -37.35 19.70
C THR A 1001 16.28 -38.75 19.94
N GLU A 1002 16.03 -39.70 19.04
CA GLU A 1002 16.58 -41.06 19.16
C GLU A 1002 18.08 -41.09 18.83
N TYR A 1003 18.52 -40.38 17.77
CA TYR A 1003 19.88 -40.51 17.23
C TYR A 1003 20.81 -39.32 17.52
N SER A 1004 20.29 -38.13 17.78
CA SER A 1004 21.14 -36.96 18.04
C SER A 1004 21.71 -36.99 19.46
N PRO A 1005 23.03 -36.79 19.62
CA PRO A 1005 23.66 -36.66 20.92
C PRO A 1005 23.38 -35.31 21.59
N SER A 1006 22.86 -34.32 20.86
CA SER A 1006 22.65 -32.94 21.35
C SER A 1006 21.48 -32.80 22.33
N TYR A 1007 20.48 -33.69 22.28
CA TYR A 1007 19.32 -33.62 23.17
C TYR A 1007 19.58 -34.23 24.54
N THR A 1008 19.05 -33.60 25.59
CA THR A 1008 19.13 -34.11 26.96
C THR A 1008 18.31 -35.39 27.14
N GLU A 1009 18.78 -36.30 28.00
CA GLU A 1009 18.07 -37.56 28.30
C GLU A 1009 16.65 -37.34 28.83
N ASP A 1010 16.41 -36.25 29.56
CA ASP A 1010 15.08 -35.92 30.06
C ASP A 1010 14.14 -35.52 28.92
N PHE A 1011 14.62 -34.74 27.94
CA PHE A 1011 13.84 -34.43 26.75
C PHE A 1011 13.57 -35.67 25.90
N LYS A 1012 14.57 -36.54 25.72
CA LYS A 1012 14.39 -37.82 25.01
C LYS A 1012 13.32 -38.70 25.68
N LYS A 1013 13.35 -38.83 27.01
CA LYS A 1013 12.30 -39.54 27.78
C LYS A 1013 10.94 -38.87 27.64
N LEU A 1014 10.89 -37.54 27.60
CA LEU A 1014 9.66 -36.79 27.40
C LEU A 1014 9.06 -37.06 26.02
N VAL A 1015 9.87 -37.04 24.95
CA VAL A 1015 9.41 -37.39 23.59
C VAL A 1015 8.94 -38.85 23.52
N ARG A 1016 9.67 -39.80 24.11
CA ARG A 1016 9.22 -41.21 24.17
C ARG A 1016 7.90 -41.37 24.92
N ARG A 1017 7.75 -40.74 26.08
CA ARG A 1017 6.48 -40.70 26.83
C ARG A 1017 5.38 -40.01 26.04
N SER A 1018 5.74 -38.97 25.29
CA SER A 1018 4.78 -38.18 24.57
C SER A 1018 3.96 -39.09 23.69
N ARG A 1019 4.50 -40.13 23.03
CA ARG A 1019 3.81 -41.10 22.15
C ARG A 1019 2.44 -41.61 22.63
N HIS A 1020 2.21 -41.69 23.94
CA HIS A 1020 0.99 -42.25 24.52
C HIS A 1020 0.37 -41.35 25.61
N SER A 1021 0.91 -40.15 25.86
CA SER A 1021 0.44 -39.24 26.89
C SER A 1021 0.25 -37.83 26.34
N ASP A 1022 -0.98 -37.32 26.38
CA ASP A 1022 -1.32 -36.00 25.84
C ASP A 1022 -0.68 -34.87 26.65
N ARG A 1023 -0.58 -35.06 27.97
CA ARG A 1023 0.18 -34.14 28.83
C ARG A 1023 1.64 -34.05 28.39
N ALA A 1024 2.29 -35.19 28.17
CA ALA A 1024 3.67 -35.20 27.71
C ALA A 1024 3.81 -34.63 26.29
N LEU A 1025 2.83 -34.85 25.41
CA LEU A 1025 2.79 -34.23 24.08
C LEU A 1025 2.69 -32.71 24.16
N LYS A 1026 1.82 -32.16 25.03
CA LYS A 1026 1.74 -30.71 25.25
C LYS A 1026 3.01 -30.12 25.85
N GLU A 1027 3.70 -30.85 26.73
CA GLU A 1027 5.02 -30.44 27.23
C GLU A 1027 6.08 -30.42 26.10
N VAL A 1028 6.07 -31.40 25.18
CA VAL A 1028 6.94 -31.40 23.98
C VAL A 1028 6.59 -30.27 23.03
N GLU A 1029 5.30 -30.08 22.74
CA GLU A 1029 4.78 -29.03 21.86
C GLU A 1029 5.26 -27.66 22.33
N ALA A 1030 5.16 -27.34 23.63
CA ALA A 1030 5.63 -26.07 24.17
C ALA A 1030 7.14 -25.84 23.99
N ILE A 1031 7.96 -26.90 24.06
CA ILE A 1031 9.42 -26.81 23.86
C ILE A 1031 9.75 -26.63 22.38
N VAL A 1032 9.09 -27.38 21.49
CA VAL A 1032 9.35 -27.36 20.05
C VAL A 1032 8.88 -26.05 19.42
N LEU A 1033 7.67 -25.60 19.76
CA LEU A 1033 7.08 -24.38 19.20
C LEU A 1033 7.72 -23.08 19.73
N ALA A 1034 8.61 -23.16 20.73
CA ALA A 1034 9.44 -22.05 21.14
C ALA A 1034 10.53 -21.71 20.10
N GLN A 1035 10.80 -22.60 19.15
CA GLN A 1035 11.74 -22.38 18.04
C GLN A 1035 10.97 -21.87 16.80
N PRO A 1036 11.26 -20.67 16.27
CA PRO A 1036 10.50 -20.08 15.15
C PRO A 1036 10.41 -20.98 13.91
N VAL A 1037 11.54 -21.57 13.49
CA VAL A 1037 11.60 -22.46 12.33
C VAL A 1037 10.70 -23.68 12.50
N GLN A 1038 10.67 -24.29 13.69
CA GLN A 1038 9.81 -25.44 13.97
C GLN A 1038 8.33 -25.03 14.02
N ARG A 1039 8.03 -23.86 14.59
CA ARG A 1039 6.68 -23.32 14.60
C ARG A 1039 6.14 -23.09 13.18
N ALA A 1040 6.93 -22.51 12.29
CA ALA A 1040 6.57 -22.26 10.89
C ALA A 1040 6.38 -23.56 10.09
N LEU A 1041 7.20 -24.59 10.36
CA LEU A 1041 7.07 -25.89 9.73
C LEU A 1041 5.79 -26.63 10.16
N ILE A 1042 5.41 -26.53 11.43
CA ILE A 1042 4.27 -27.27 12.02
C ILE A 1042 2.93 -26.56 11.75
N GLY A 1043 2.85 -25.24 11.96
CA GLY A 1043 1.60 -24.49 11.87
C GLY A 1043 1.32 -23.95 10.47
N THR A 1044 0.09 -23.49 10.23
CA THR A 1044 -0.18 -22.61 9.09
C THR A 1044 0.62 -21.32 9.29
N THR A 1045 1.26 -20.81 8.24
CA THR A 1045 1.96 -19.50 8.26
C THR A 1045 1.21 -18.53 7.37
N GLN A 1046 1.34 -17.24 7.66
CA GLN A 1046 0.81 -16.15 6.86
C GLN A 1046 1.88 -15.06 6.73
N ALA A 1047 1.94 -14.41 5.58
CA ALA A 1047 2.86 -13.31 5.31
C ALA A 1047 2.24 -12.35 4.29
N VAL A 1048 2.39 -11.04 4.51
CA VAL A 1048 1.99 -10.04 3.52
C VAL A 1048 3.17 -9.77 2.61
N ASP A 1049 3.05 -10.23 1.37
CA ASP A 1049 4.17 -10.28 0.43
C ASP A 1049 4.15 -9.12 -0.58
N ILE A 1050 2.95 -8.62 -0.90
CA ILE A 1050 2.77 -7.52 -1.84
C ILE A 1050 1.75 -6.52 -1.27
N ILE A 1051 2.02 -5.23 -1.43
CA ILE A 1051 1.10 -4.14 -1.12
C ILE A 1051 1.24 -3.00 -2.12
N HIS A 1052 0.10 -2.47 -2.60
CA HIS A 1052 0.05 -1.31 -3.49
C HIS A 1052 -1.20 -0.48 -3.20
N GLY A 1053 -1.06 0.84 -3.31
CA GLY A 1053 -2.17 1.79 -3.30
C GLY A 1053 -1.65 3.20 -3.57
N GLY A 1054 -2.43 4.01 -4.27
CA GLY A 1054 -2.00 5.34 -4.68
C GLY A 1054 -1.20 5.33 -5.98
N VAL A 1055 -1.37 6.40 -6.76
CA VAL A 1055 -0.60 6.65 -7.99
C VAL A 1055 0.16 7.97 -7.90
N LYS A 1056 -0.36 8.92 -7.13
CA LYS A 1056 0.13 10.29 -7.09
C LYS A 1056 0.05 10.90 -5.69
N SER A 1057 1.12 11.59 -5.29
CA SER A 1057 1.14 12.42 -4.08
C SER A 1057 0.22 13.63 -4.29
N ASN A 1058 -0.75 13.85 -3.38
CA ASN A 1058 -1.90 14.78 -3.46
C ASN A 1058 -3.28 14.17 -3.77
N ALA A 1059 -3.36 12.92 -4.20
CA ALA A 1059 -4.62 12.24 -4.54
C ALA A 1059 -4.82 10.97 -3.72
N LEU A 1060 -5.92 10.90 -2.96
CA LEU A 1060 -6.26 9.72 -2.17
C LEU A 1060 -6.78 8.61 -3.08
N PRO A 1061 -6.20 7.39 -3.02
CA PRO A 1061 -6.61 6.32 -3.90
C PRO A 1061 -8.00 5.79 -3.57
N GLU A 1062 -8.79 5.53 -4.61
CA GLU A 1062 -10.03 4.77 -4.50
C GLU A 1062 -9.78 3.30 -4.18
N GLN A 1063 -8.63 2.73 -4.57
CA GLN A 1063 -8.29 1.32 -4.42
C GLN A 1063 -6.93 1.13 -3.72
N ALA A 1064 -6.88 0.18 -2.79
CA ALA A 1064 -5.63 -0.36 -2.27
C ALA A 1064 -5.71 -1.90 -2.20
N VAL A 1065 -4.60 -2.57 -2.50
CA VAL A 1065 -4.51 -4.02 -2.61
C VAL A 1065 -3.34 -4.56 -1.80
N ALA A 1066 -3.56 -5.68 -1.12
CA ALA A 1066 -2.50 -6.46 -0.50
C ALA A 1066 -2.65 -7.95 -0.81
N LEU A 1067 -1.53 -8.66 -0.86
CA LEU A 1067 -1.48 -10.10 -1.09
C LEU A 1067 -0.89 -10.82 0.13
N VAL A 1068 -1.67 -11.72 0.71
CA VAL A 1068 -1.29 -12.49 1.89
C VAL A 1068 -1.06 -13.95 1.50
N ASN A 1069 0.19 -14.37 1.53
CA ASN A 1069 0.59 -15.74 1.28
C ASN A 1069 0.34 -16.61 2.52
N HIS A 1070 -0.28 -17.77 2.30
CA HIS A 1070 -0.49 -18.77 3.33
C HIS A 1070 0.17 -20.10 2.95
N ARG A 1071 0.99 -20.63 3.86
CA ARG A 1071 1.41 -22.04 3.81
C ARG A 1071 0.63 -22.83 4.83
N ILE A 1072 -0.27 -23.67 4.36
CA ILE A 1072 -1.29 -24.34 5.17
C ILE A 1072 -0.69 -25.59 5.82
N SER A 1073 -0.86 -25.73 7.14
CA SER A 1073 -0.44 -26.94 7.86
C SER A 1073 -1.01 -28.21 7.23
N THR A 1074 -0.25 -29.31 7.27
CA THR A 1074 -0.74 -30.64 6.86
C THR A 1074 -1.92 -31.16 7.70
N SER A 1075 -2.24 -30.51 8.81
CA SER A 1075 -3.41 -30.80 9.66
C SER A 1075 -4.56 -29.81 9.50
N SER A 1076 -4.47 -28.87 8.54
CA SER A 1076 -5.53 -27.93 8.19
C SER A 1076 -5.90 -28.04 6.70
N SER A 1077 -6.72 -27.13 6.20
CA SER A 1077 -7.21 -27.13 4.81
C SER A 1077 -7.39 -25.71 4.27
N VAL A 1078 -7.45 -25.58 2.95
CA VAL A 1078 -7.76 -24.31 2.26
C VAL A 1078 -9.07 -23.72 2.80
N GLY A 1079 -10.10 -24.56 2.96
CA GLY A 1079 -11.40 -24.11 3.44
C GLY A 1079 -11.37 -23.54 4.86
N GLU A 1080 -10.55 -24.12 5.76
CA GLU A 1080 -10.37 -23.60 7.12
C GLU A 1080 -9.60 -22.28 7.13
N THR A 1081 -8.54 -22.14 6.33
CA THR A 1081 -7.79 -20.89 6.16
C THR A 1081 -8.70 -19.78 5.63
N MET A 1082 -9.46 -20.04 4.56
CA MET A 1082 -10.43 -19.06 4.02
C MET A 1082 -11.48 -18.64 5.07
N ALA A 1083 -11.97 -19.58 5.87
CA ALA A 1083 -12.94 -19.29 6.93
C ALA A 1083 -12.32 -18.48 8.08
N HIS A 1084 -11.06 -18.74 8.43
CA HIS A 1084 -10.32 -18.00 9.45
C HIS A 1084 -10.15 -16.54 9.02
N ASP A 1085 -9.60 -16.30 7.83
CA ASP A 1085 -9.39 -14.97 7.26
C ASP A 1085 -10.70 -14.19 7.15
N THR A 1086 -11.76 -14.87 6.70
CA THR A 1086 -13.10 -14.29 6.63
C THR A 1086 -13.54 -13.76 7.99
N ALA A 1087 -13.41 -14.57 9.04
CA ALA A 1087 -13.82 -14.22 10.39
C ALA A 1087 -12.91 -13.18 11.05
N LEU A 1088 -11.60 -13.21 10.77
CA LEU A 1088 -10.59 -12.33 11.37
C LEU A 1088 -10.87 -10.85 11.02
N LEU A 1089 -11.20 -10.58 9.75
CA LEU A 1089 -11.36 -9.23 9.23
C LEU A 1089 -12.78 -8.67 9.38
N GLN A 1090 -13.76 -9.52 9.71
CA GLN A 1090 -15.17 -9.11 9.78
C GLN A 1090 -15.40 -7.92 10.72
N GLY A 1091 -14.75 -7.91 11.90
CA GLY A 1091 -14.90 -6.82 12.86
C GLY A 1091 -14.43 -5.46 12.33
N LEU A 1092 -13.29 -5.43 11.64
CA LEU A 1092 -12.77 -4.20 11.01
C LEU A 1092 -13.62 -3.77 9.82
N ALA A 1093 -14.12 -4.72 9.03
CA ALA A 1093 -15.04 -4.42 7.95
C ALA A 1093 -16.34 -3.77 8.45
N GLU A 1094 -16.86 -4.22 9.59
CA GLU A 1094 -18.02 -3.60 10.26
C GLU A 1094 -17.68 -2.21 10.83
N GLU A 1095 -16.52 -2.06 11.46
CA GLU A 1095 -16.03 -0.78 12.01
C GLU A 1095 -15.88 0.31 10.94
N PHE A 1096 -15.30 -0.05 9.80
CA PHE A 1096 -15.12 0.85 8.65
C PHE A 1096 -16.36 0.96 7.74
N ASN A 1097 -17.48 0.31 8.10
CA ASN A 1097 -18.72 0.30 7.33
C ASN A 1097 -18.52 -0.17 5.86
N LEU A 1098 -17.81 -1.28 5.66
CA LEU A 1098 -17.49 -1.83 4.35
C LEU A 1098 -18.49 -2.94 3.96
N THR A 1099 -18.86 -2.98 2.68
CA THR A 1099 -19.48 -4.17 2.09
C THR A 1099 -18.41 -5.24 2.00
N TYR A 1100 -18.58 -6.34 2.74
CA TYR A 1100 -17.56 -7.38 2.84
C TYR A 1100 -17.97 -8.61 2.04
N THR A 1101 -17.17 -8.94 1.02
CA THR A 1101 -17.27 -10.18 0.24
C THR A 1101 -16.02 -11.01 0.44
N ALA A 1102 -16.16 -12.27 0.80
CA ALA A 1102 -15.03 -13.19 0.94
C ALA A 1102 -15.25 -14.45 0.12
N PHE A 1103 -14.31 -14.76 -0.78
CA PHE A 1103 -14.27 -15.95 -1.63
C PHE A 1103 -15.60 -16.19 -2.37
N GLY A 1104 -16.16 -15.12 -2.94
CA GLY A 1104 -17.41 -15.13 -3.71
C GLY A 1104 -18.70 -15.15 -2.86
N LYS A 1105 -18.61 -15.06 -1.53
CA LYS A 1105 -19.76 -15.00 -0.62
C LYS A 1105 -19.88 -13.61 0.00
N LEU A 1106 -21.06 -13.00 -0.10
CA LEU A 1106 -21.37 -11.77 0.62
C LEU A 1106 -21.51 -12.08 2.12
N ILE A 1107 -20.69 -11.43 2.95
CA ILE A 1107 -20.63 -11.61 4.41
C ILE A 1107 -21.48 -10.55 5.11
N SER A 1108 -21.42 -9.30 4.64
CA SER A 1108 -22.22 -8.20 5.17
C SER A 1108 -23.71 -8.32 4.77
N ALA A 1109 -24.57 -7.52 5.39
CA ALA A 1109 -25.99 -7.48 5.04
C ALA A 1109 -26.19 -6.93 3.61
N ALA A 1110 -27.00 -7.63 2.81
CA ALA A 1110 -27.33 -7.20 1.44
C ALA A 1110 -28.03 -5.83 1.43
N ASN A 1111 -27.61 -4.95 0.51
CA ASN A 1111 -28.17 -3.61 0.28
C ASN A 1111 -28.04 -2.63 1.46
N ALA A 1112 -27.17 -2.89 2.44
CA ALA A 1112 -26.84 -1.90 3.45
C ALA A 1112 -26.00 -0.76 2.83
N PRO A 1113 -26.26 0.52 3.14
CA PRO A 1113 -25.36 1.60 2.76
C PRO A 1113 -23.96 1.35 3.34
N ALA A 1114 -22.95 1.32 2.49
CA ALA A 1114 -21.57 1.09 2.87
C ALA A 1114 -20.71 2.28 2.43
N TYR A 1115 -19.65 2.55 3.20
CA TYR A 1115 -18.63 3.52 2.84
C TYR A 1115 -17.79 3.02 1.66
N GLY A 1116 -17.44 1.74 1.65
CA GLY A 1116 -16.63 1.10 0.61
C GLY A 1116 -16.86 -0.40 0.52
N THR A 1117 -15.94 -1.11 -0.14
CA THR A 1117 -15.96 -2.58 -0.27
C THR A 1117 -14.65 -3.19 0.18
N LEU A 1118 -14.71 -4.31 0.89
CA LEU A 1118 -13.58 -5.23 1.11
C LEU A 1118 -13.88 -6.53 0.37
N THR A 1119 -12.97 -6.97 -0.49
CA THR A 1119 -13.06 -8.24 -1.20
C THR A 1119 -11.85 -9.11 -0.88
N LEU A 1120 -12.10 -10.31 -0.36
CA LEU A 1120 -11.10 -11.37 -0.25
C LEU A 1120 -11.30 -12.37 -1.39
N LYS A 1121 -10.25 -12.69 -2.14
CA LYS A 1121 -10.28 -13.69 -3.21
C LYS A 1121 -9.00 -14.52 -3.24
N ASP A 1122 -9.10 -15.74 -3.74
CA ASP A 1122 -7.91 -16.50 -4.18
C ASP A 1122 -7.33 -15.74 -5.38
N ALA A 1123 -6.18 -15.10 -5.18
CA ALA A 1123 -5.64 -14.09 -6.09
C ALA A 1123 -5.44 -14.64 -7.50
N HIS A 1124 -5.05 -15.91 -7.60
CA HIS A 1124 -4.64 -16.53 -8.86
C HIS A 1124 -5.41 -17.83 -9.16
N GLY A 1125 -6.35 -18.25 -8.30
CA GLY A 1125 -7.01 -19.56 -8.40
C GLY A 1125 -6.05 -20.71 -8.08
N THR A 1126 -5.00 -20.45 -7.31
CA THR A 1126 -3.87 -21.37 -7.07
C THR A 1126 -4.04 -22.21 -5.81
N ALA A 1127 -5.12 -22.00 -5.04
CA ALA A 1127 -5.37 -22.71 -3.80
C ALA A 1127 -5.11 -24.22 -3.92
N LEU A 1128 -4.43 -24.76 -2.91
CA LEU A 1128 -3.94 -26.13 -2.89
C LEU A 1128 -4.02 -26.72 -1.50
N GLU A 1129 -4.67 -27.87 -1.41
CA GLU A 1129 -4.68 -28.66 -0.18
C GLU A 1129 -3.28 -29.24 0.10
N PRO A 1130 -2.92 -29.49 1.37
CA PRO A 1130 -1.68 -30.17 1.72
C PRO A 1130 -1.48 -31.48 0.94
N ALA A 1131 -0.23 -31.76 0.56
CA ALA A 1131 0.07 -32.89 -0.31
C ALA A 1131 -0.25 -34.25 0.34
N PRO A 1132 -0.68 -35.25 -0.44
CA PRO A 1132 -0.71 -36.63 0.02
C PRO A 1132 0.66 -37.08 0.53
N ARG A 1133 0.67 -37.86 1.60
CA ARG A 1133 1.91 -38.30 2.24
C ARG A 1133 2.48 -39.56 1.58
N SER A 1134 3.78 -39.54 1.28
CA SER A 1134 4.50 -40.70 0.75
C SER A 1134 4.62 -41.83 1.80
N PRO A 1135 4.48 -43.12 1.42
CA PRO A 1135 4.59 -44.26 2.34
C PRO A 1135 6.00 -44.40 2.94
N LEU A 1136 6.10 -44.47 4.28
CA LEU A 1136 7.39 -44.59 4.98
C LEU A 1136 7.70 -46.00 5.48
N SER A 1137 6.65 -46.78 5.74
CA SER A 1137 6.75 -48.14 6.30
C SER A 1137 5.61 -49.02 5.78
N GLY A 1138 5.78 -50.33 5.88
CA GLY A 1138 4.82 -51.30 5.36
C GLY A 1138 4.84 -51.42 3.83
N PRO A 1139 3.85 -52.12 3.24
CA PRO A 1139 3.73 -52.25 1.79
C PRO A 1139 3.64 -50.88 1.10
N GLY A 1140 4.44 -50.66 0.06
CA GLY A 1140 4.51 -49.39 -0.68
C GLY A 1140 5.65 -48.46 -0.23
N SER A 1141 6.39 -48.81 0.83
CA SER A 1141 7.53 -48.00 1.31
C SER A 1141 8.88 -48.35 0.66
N GLU A 1142 8.90 -49.29 -0.29
CA GLU A 1142 10.11 -49.81 -0.93
C GLU A 1142 10.93 -48.68 -1.59
N ALA A 1143 10.28 -47.71 -2.21
CA ALA A 1143 10.93 -46.53 -2.79
C ALA A 1143 11.61 -45.65 -1.73
N TYR A 1144 10.96 -45.41 -0.59
CA TYR A 1144 11.56 -44.65 0.52
C TYR A 1144 12.77 -45.38 1.11
N GLN A 1145 12.74 -46.72 1.17
CA GLN A 1145 13.88 -47.52 1.63
C GLN A 1145 15.06 -47.46 0.65
N ILE A 1146 14.82 -47.50 -0.65
CA ILE A 1146 15.86 -47.35 -1.69
C ILE A 1146 16.46 -45.95 -1.65
N LEU A 1147 15.64 -44.91 -1.58
CA LEU A 1147 16.10 -43.53 -1.45
C LEU A 1147 16.96 -43.36 -0.19
N SER A 1148 16.44 -43.77 0.97
CA SER A 1148 17.14 -43.69 2.26
C SER A 1148 18.46 -44.44 2.24
N GLY A 1149 18.48 -45.66 1.69
CA GLY A 1149 19.70 -46.46 1.58
C GLY A 1149 20.74 -45.85 0.64
N SER A 1150 20.29 -45.22 -0.45
CA SER A 1150 21.16 -44.52 -1.42
C SER A 1150 21.76 -43.24 -0.85
N ILE A 1151 21.00 -42.48 -0.05
CA ILE A 1151 21.49 -41.31 0.70
C ILE A 1151 22.65 -41.74 1.62
N LYS A 1152 22.46 -42.81 2.38
CA LYS A 1152 23.47 -43.32 3.32
C LYS A 1152 24.72 -43.81 2.60
N ALA A 1153 24.54 -44.54 1.50
CA ALA A 1153 25.65 -45.01 0.67
C ALA A 1153 26.47 -43.84 0.10
N THR A 1154 25.79 -42.82 -0.43
CA THR A 1154 26.42 -41.63 -1.01
C THR A 1154 27.24 -40.88 0.03
N PHE A 1155 26.61 -40.55 1.16
CA PHE A 1155 27.25 -39.81 2.25
C PHE A 1155 28.50 -40.53 2.79
N ASN A 1156 28.39 -41.84 2.98
CA ASN A 1156 29.49 -42.69 3.45
C ASN A 1156 30.63 -42.74 2.44
N ALA A 1157 30.31 -42.94 1.15
CA ALA A 1157 31.30 -43.00 0.10
C ALA A 1157 32.05 -41.66 -0.08
N HIS A 1158 31.34 -40.52 0.00
CA HIS A 1158 31.95 -39.19 -0.13
C HIS A 1158 32.96 -38.90 0.99
N ARG A 1159 32.73 -39.44 2.19
CA ARG A 1159 33.54 -39.18 3.39
C ARG A 1159 34.46 -40.35 3.79
N GLY A 1160 34.46 -41.45 3.04
CA GLY A 1160 35.27 -42.64 3.36
C GLY A 1160 34.85 -43.34 4.66
N LEU A 1161 33.56 -43.36 4.97
CA LEU A 1161 33.01 -43.92 6.20
C LEU A 1161 32.43 -45.33 5.97
N ASP A 1162 32.57 -46.19 6.98
CA ASP A 1162 31.93 -47.52 7.04
C ASP A 1162 31.06 -47.63 8.29
N ASP A 1163 30.20 -46.63 8.49
CA ASP A 1163 29.22 -46.60 9.57
C ASP A 1163 27.80 -46.50 8.99
N PRO A 1164 26.94 -47.52 9.18
CA PRO A 1164 25.58 -47.49 8.69
C PRO A 1164 24.70 -46.44 9.38
N ASN A 1165 25.19 -45.71 10.39
CA ASN A 1165 24.49 -44.62 11.06
C ASN A 1165 25.28 -43.30 11.02
N ALA A 1166 26.28 -43.16 10.14
CA ALA A 1166 27.01 -41.89 9.95
C ALA A 1166 26.07 -40.75 9.54
N ILE A 1167 25.02 -41.07 8.80
CA ILE A 1167 23.89 -40.19 8.51
C ILE A 1167 22.57 -40.92 8.81
N ILE A 1168 21.66 -40.20 9.45
CA ILE A 1168 20.32 -40.68 9.80
C ILE A 1168 19.33 -40.10 8.81
N VAL A 1169 18.51 -40.95 8.19
CA VAL A 1169 17.45 -40.48 7.28
C VAL A 1169 16.16 -40.40 8.07
N ALA A 1170 15.64 -39.18 8.23
CA ALA A 1170 14.37 -38.90 8.89
C ALA A 1170 13.37 -38.41 7.83
N PRO A 1171 12.06 -38.68 7.97
CA PRO A 1171 11.09 -38.08 7.07
C PRO A 1171 11.09 -36.57 7.27
N GLY A 1172 11.24 -35.82 6.18
CA GLY A 1172 11.16 -34.37 6.15
C GLY A 1172 9.80 -33.88 5.64
N MET A 1173 9.60 -32.56 5.70
CA MET A 1173 8.43 -31.90 5.10
C MET A 1173 8.88 -30.64 4.36
N SER A 1174 8.28 -30.38 3.21
CA SER A 1174 8.50 -29.14 2.45
C SER A 1174 7.47 -28.09 2.84
N THR A 1175 7.90 -26.84 2.87
CA THR A 1175 7.01 -25.69 3.07
C THR A 1175 6.40 -25.19 1.75
N GLY A 1176 6.97 -25.58 0.60
CA GLY A 1176 6.46 -25.33 -0.76
C GLY A 1176 5.84 -26.58 -1.39
N ASN A 1177 4.86 -26.38 -2.28
CA ASN A 1177 4.10 -27.42 -2.98
C ASN A 1177 3.60 -26.88 -4.33
N THR A 1178 4.51 -26.81 -5.28
CA THR A 1178 4.40 -26.09 -6.56
C THR A 1178 4.33 -27.10 -7.71
N ASP A 1179 5.42 -27.77 -8.02
CA ASP A 1179 5.52 -28.70 -9.15
C ASP A 1179 4.94 -30.08 -8.86
N THR A 1180 5.23 -30.65 -7.68
CA THR A 1180 4.80 -32.00 -7.30
C THR A 1180 3.29 -32.21 -7.36
N ARG A 1181 2.48 -31.16 -7.17
CA ARG A 1181 1.01 -31.21 -7.29
C ARG A 1181 0.52 -31.75 -8.63
N TYR A 1182 1.31 -31.57 -9.68
CA TYR A 1182 1.00 -32.07 -11.03
C TYR A 1182 1.44 -33.52 -11.25
N TYR A 1183 2.16 -34.11 -10.30
CA TYR A 1183 2.71 -35.46 -10.37
C TYR A 1183 2.04 -36.46 -9.42
N TRP A 1184 1.03 -36.05 -8.64
CA TRP A 1184 0.35 -36.94 -7.67
C TRP A 1184 -0.33 -38.16 -8.30
N ASN A 1185 -0.75 -38.08 -9.56
CA ASN A 1185 -1.29 -39.24 -10.31
C ASN A 1185 -0.19 -40.15 -10.87
N LEU A 1186 1.07 -39.71 -10.87
CA LEU A 1186 2.20 -40.44 -11.45
C LEU A 1186 2.81 -41.45 -10.47
N SER A 1187 2.81 -41.15 -9.17
CA SER A 1187 3.29 -42.06 -8.13
C SER A 1187 2.73 -41.70 -6.74
N HIS A 1188 2.64 -42.70 -5.85
CA HIS A 1188 2.44 -42.48 -4.41
C HIS A 1188 3.75 -42.21 -3.67
N SER A 1189 4.90 -42.41 -4.32
CA SER A 1189 6.23 -42.20 -3.77
C SER A 1189 6.86 -40.96 -4.39
N ILE A 1190 6.54 -39.79 -3.84
CA ILE A 1190 7.07 -38.50 -4.27
C ILE A 1190 7.95 -37.94 -3.15
N PHE A 1191 9.17 -37.54 -3.50
CA PHE A 1191 10.16 -37.08 -2.55
C PHE A 1191 10.79 -35.78 -3.03
N ARG A 1192 10.82 -34.75 -2.17
CA ARG A 1192 11.58 -33.52 -2.43
C ARG A 1192 12.95 -33.60 -1.79
N TYR A 1193 13.99 -33.78 -2.59
CA TYR A 1193 15.35 -34.03 -2.10
C TYR A 1193 16.45 -33.88 -3.16
N ASN A 1194 17.37 -32.93 -2.98
CA ASN A 1194 18.52 -32.70 -3.88
C ASN A 1194 19.88 -33.07 -3.26
N HIS A 1195 19.97 -33.73 -2.09
CA HIS A 1195 21.24 -34.17 -1.46
C HIS A 1195 22.33 -33.08 -1.32
N ASN A 1196 21.95 -31.84 -1.04
CA ASN A 1196 22.89 -30.75 -0.78
C ASN A 1196 23.21 -30.63 0.74
N ASN A 1197 24.37 -30.07 1.08
CA ASN A 1197 24.70 -29.78 2.49
C ASN A 1197 24.05 -28.45 2.91
N ALA A 1198 22.79 -28.51 3.33
CA ALA A 1198 21.91 -27.34 3.50
C ALA A 1198 21.81 -26.78 4.94
N MET A 1199 22.46 -27.39 5.95
CA MET A 1199 22.35 -26.94 7.36
C MET A 1199 23.70 -26.50 7.98
N GLY A 1200 24.61 -25.95 7.17
CA GLY A 1200 25.86 -25.33 7.65
C GLY A 1200 25.64 -23.98 8.37
N LYS A 1201 26.73 -23.32 8.84
CA LYS A 1201 26.69 -22.05 9.61
C LYS A 1201 26.18 -20.81 8.86
N ARG A 1202 25.83 -20.91 7.57
CA ARG A 1202 25.09 -19.88 6.83
C ARG A 1202 23.65 -20.37 6.67
N GLU A 1203 22.70 -19.45 6.72
CA GLU A 1203 21.27 -19.75 6.75
C GLU A 1203 20.81 -20.79 5.71
N ILE A 1204 19.77 -21.51 6.12
CA ILE A 1204 19.14 -22.64 5.44
C ILE A 1204 18.73 -22.21 4.00
N LEU A 1205 19.13 -23.00 2.99
CA LEU A 1205 18.91 -22.79 1.53
C LEU A 1205 19.76 -21.69 0.86
N GLY A 1206 20.90 -21.30 1.42
CA GLY A 1206 21.90 -20.52 0.67
C GLY A 1206 21.45 -19.12 0.22
N GLY A 1207 20.35 -18.58 0.78
CA GLY A 1207 19.79 -17.30 0.35
C GLY A 1207 18.81 -17.38 -0.83
N ALA A 1208 18.16 -18.53 -1.05
CA ALA A 1208 17.05 -18.63 -2.01
C ALA A 1208 16.01 -17.51 -1.78
N HIS A 1209 15.56 -16.88 -2.87
CA HIS A 1209 14.59 -15.77 -2.89
C HIS A 1209 15.03 -14.48 -2.17
N THR A 1210 16.30 -14.32 -1.84
CA THR A 1210 16.86 -13.07 -1.29
C THR A 1210 18.14 -12.68 -2.04
N VAL A 1211 18.73 -11.54 -1.67
CA VAL A 1211 20.04 -11.11 -2.14
C VAL A 1211 21.13 -12.10 -1.72
N ASN A 1212 22.19 -12.20 -2.52
CA ASN A 1212 23.36 -13.04 -2.22
C ASN A 1212 23.07 -14.54 -2.18
N GLU A 1213 22.13 -15.02 -3.00
CA GLU A 1213 21.91 -16.45 -3.23
C GLU A 1213 23.22 -17.14 -3.67
N ALA A 1214 23.54 -18.27 -3.04
CA ALA A 1214 24.72 -19.06 -3.37
C ALA A 1214 24.60 -20.54 -2.98
N VAL A 1215 25.31 -21.40 -3.72
CA VAL A 1215 25.48 -22.83 -3.39
C VAL A 1215 26.95 -23.17 -3.11
N LEU A 1216 27.18 -24.08 -2.17
CA LEU A 1216 28.51 -24.64 -1.91
C LEU A 1216 28.92 -25.53 -3.09
N ALA A 1217 30.06 -25.27 -3.72
CA ALA A 1217 30.51 -26.02 -4.90
C ALA A 1217 30.66 -27.53 -4.64
N GLU A 1218 31.12 -27.92 -3.44
CA GLU A 1218 31.23 -29.33 -3.04
C GLU A 1218 29.89 -30.07 -3.10
N SER A 1219 28.77 -29.38 -2.83
CA SER A 1219 27.45 -29.98 -2.89
C SER A 1219 27.15 -30.53 -4.29
N LEU A 1220 27.59 -29.87 -5.37
CA LEU A 1220 27.35 -30.35 -6.74
C LEU A 1220 27.99 -31.71 -7.00
N PHE A 1221 29.19 -31.94 -6.46
CA PHE A 1221 29.90 -33.21 -6.63
C PHE A 1221 29.19 -34.34 -5.88
N GLU A 1222 28.68 -34.01 -4.69
CA GLU A 1222 27.92 -34.95 -3.86
C GLU A 1222 26.55 -35.26 -4.48
N MET A 1223 25.90 -34.28 -5.12
CA MET A 1223 24.67 -34.46 -5.91
C MET A 1223 24.88 -35.40 -7.09
N VAL A 1224 25.95 -35.22 -7.88
CA VAL A 1224 26.27 -36.12 -9.00
C VAL A 1224 26.48 -37.56 -8.50
N ARG A 1225 27.17 -37.73 -7.37
CA ARG A 1225 27.35 -39.06 -6.75
C ARG A 1225 26.02 -39.64 -6.25
N PHE A 1226 25.16 -38.81 -5.67
CA PHE A 1226 23.84 -39.20 -5.19
C PHE A 1226 22.95 -39.74 -6.31
N PHE A 1227 22.75 -38.95 -7.37
CA PHE A 1227 21.92 -39.36 -8.51
C PHE A 1227 22.49 -40.61 -9.19
N THR A 1228 23.82 -40.71 -9.33
CA THR A 1228 24.47 -41.94 -9.84
C THR A 1228 24.11 -43.15 -8.97
N THR A 1229 24.25 -43.02 -7.66
CA THR A 1229 23.97 -44.11 -6.70
C THR A 1229 22.51 -44.51 -6.72
N LEU A 1230 21.60 -43.53 -6.71
CA LEU A 1230 20.15 -43.75 -6.72
C LEU A 1230 19.70 -44.42 -8.03
N ILE A 1231 20.20 -43.96 -9.18
CA ILE A 1231 19.90 -44.57 -10.49
C ILE A 1231 20.31 -46.03 -10.49
N LEU A 1232 21.54 -46.36 -10.10
CA LEU A 1232 22.04 -47.74 -10.13
C LEU A 1232 21.28 -48.65 -9.16
N ASN A 1233 20.95 -48.15 -7.97
CA ASN A 1233 20.16 -48.90 -7.00
C ASN A 1233 18.72 -49.14 -7.49
N ALA A 1234 18.09 -48.15 -8.13
CA ALA A 1234 16.75 -48.30 -8.69
C ALA A 1234 16.73 -49.22 -9.94
N ASP A 1235 17.77 -49.16 -10.77
CA ASP A 1235 17.93 -49.97 -11.98
C ASP A 1235 18.10 -51.46 -11.66
N GLU A 1236 18.82 -51.79 -10.58
CA GLU A 1236 19.01 -53.18 -10.14
C GLU A 1236 17.86 -53.71 -9.27
N SER A 1237 16.98 -52.84 -8.79
CA SER A 1237 15.91 -53.21 -7.87
C SER A 1237 14.74 -53.89 -8.58
N THR A 1238 14.29 -55.01 -8.01
CA THR A 1238 13.10 -55.76 -8.43
C THR A 1238 11.91 -55.58 -7.49
N VAL A 1239 12.04 -54.74 -6.45
CA VAL A 1239 10.99 -54.53 -5.43
C VAL A 1239 10.16 -53.26 -5.64
N ILE A 1240 10.57 -52.40 -6.60
CA ILE A 1240 9.87 -51.15 -6.98
C ILE A 1240 9.42 -51.16 -8.43
#